data_AF-A0A813B1A7-F1
#
_entry.id   AF-A0A813B1A7-F1
#
_cell.length_a   1.000
_cell.length_b   1.000
_cell.length_c   1.000
_cell.angle_alpha   90.00
_cell.angle_beta   90.00
_cell.angle_gamma   90.00
#
_symmetry.space_group_name_H-M   'P 1'
#
loop_
_entity.id
_entity.type
_entity.pdbx_description
1 polymer ?
#
loop_
_entity_poly.entity_id
_entity_poly.type
_entity_poly.pdbx_seq_one_letter_code
_entity_poly.pdbx_strand_id
1 'polypeptide(L)'
;FKEREGEDFSHVKERLWGVIKYVNALKHKWLSASSPQQKPAWISFLKSKGSRQRTAHASMLPRIAIDLASDAKTEEGTPKCPDAILPESYDVDWAAGTTWKAQWKLGSSSHRQPRGDEIKAMPGGWVDIAALCQATGASTSEVVSGRMSAKHVRLVSASWNLGGQPLEKVNNACPEGDLFFVQEVARRTPGWQTHGDDERCVWISFQHPDQWRGTAIGIASDIFDSVVERRSSRRGCAIVVRLRNFGRVVLASIHAPTGVSNDIYSAALDEAGKMLGDKWRHLPCMLGIDVNEEIHWREDEDASMGADVCVGNSNFQAMTDSLLHQGLRPVPPCHEQWQQPTHFPRDNTRQGRQIDLLLVRQINIEPTQIDAERRHAIGTDHALLKNVISLRCRANKVWSPDSRPRWLCCELPHDEVLVDWDDIRKLAKSHTKPRASEKYKDDQSTIEAFRVAKNTMQPDDWKRAHKLRRRTRRLWCASRRERILRGDWFAYRDHKRDKNRRPGWWGRLLEQRTSQEITEEVQKHLEEKLKGPSSAEWDEKLRGFLGDLPDDGGWRPFSWEDVGAALSEMRANSSVSEDGVGVDLLRHVHQHDQLGNQLVDLINDTVKATLCPTDWDTSLLALLAKVDVPMRPKDLRPISMSSTAQKCINKLVMGRAIC
;
A
#
# COMPACT_ATOMS: atom_id res chain seq x y z
N PHE A 1 -3.79 -39.25 -14.57
CA PHE A 1 -3.37 -40.59 -15.04
C PHE A 1 -4.63 -41.35 -15.36
N LYS A 2 -4.70 -42.04 -16.51
CA LYS A 2 -5.83 -42.92 -16.85
C LYS A 2 -5.51 -44.35 -16.38
N GLU A 3 -6.52 -45.03 -15.87
CA GLU A 3 -6.49 -46.47 -15.58
C GLU A 3 -6.29 -47.24 -16.88
N ARG A 4 -5.41 -48.24 -16.87
CA ARG A 4 -5.18 -49.13 -18.01
C ARG A 4 -6.07 -50.37 -17.88
N GLU A 5 -6.30 -51.05 -19.00
CA GLU A 5 -7.06 -52.30 -19.00
C GLU A 5 -6.37 -53.35 -18.10
N GLY A 6 -7.12 -53.90 -17.14
CA GLY A 6 -6.62 -54.84 -16.13
C GLY A 6 -5.87 -54.22 -14.95
N GLU A 7 -5.76 -52.88 -14.88
CA GLU A 7 -5.19 -52.15 -13.75
C GLU A 7 -6.31 -51.81 -12.76
N ASP A 8 -6.11 -52.01 -11.46
CA ASP A 8 -7.00 -51.46 -10.43
C ASP A 8 -6.43 -50.15 -9.84
N PHE A 9 -7.19 -49.48 -8.98
CA PHE A 9 -6.75 -48.24 -8.34
C PHE A 9 -5.42 -48.36 -7.58
N SER A 10 -5.13 -49.51 -6.97
CA SER A 10 -3.88 -49.75 -6.25
C SER A 10 -2.70 -49.78 -7.22
N HIS A 11 -2.84 -50.48 -8.35
CA HIS A 11 -1.82 -50.53 -9.39
C HIS A 11 -1.60 -49.14 -10.05
N VAL A 12 -2.67 -48.38 -10.30
CA VAL A 12 -2.55 -46.99 -10.80
C VAL A 12 -1.73 -46.12 -9.83
N LYS A 13 -2.00 -46.26 -8.52
CA LYS A 13 -1.29 -45.53 -7.46
C LYS A 13 0.17 -45.93 -7.37
N GLU A 14 0.51 -47.21 -7.50
CA GLU A 14 1.89 -47.69 -7.55
C GLU A 14 2.64 -47.15 -8.76
N ARG A 15 2.01 -47.15 -9.94
CA ARG A 15 2.61 -46.60 -11.16
C ARG A 15 2.88 -45.10 -11.04
N LEU A 16 1.94 -44.35 -10.47
CA LEU A 16 2.13 -42.93 -10.16
C LEU A 16 3.29 -42.70 -9.18
N TRP A 17 3.39 -43.51 -8.12
CA TRP A 17 4.54 -43.48 -7.20
C TRP A 17 5.85 -43.82 -7.89
N GLY A 18 5.85 -44.75 -8.84
CA GLY A 18 7.00 -45.07 -9.68
C GLY A 18 7.48 -43.85 -10.47
N VAL A 19 6.55 -43.11 -11.10
CA VAL A 19 6.88 -41.87 -11.82
C VAL A 19 7.42 -40.79 -10.88
N ILE A 20 6.81 -40.61 -9.70
CA ILE A 20 7.29 -39.65 -8.70
C ILE A 20 8.71 -39.98 -8.24
N LYS A 21 8.97 -41.24 -7.88
CA LYS A 21 10.29 -41.72 -7.47
C LYS A 21 11.31 -41.50 -8.58
N TYR A 22 10.95 -41.82 -9.82
CA TYR A 22 11.81 -41.64 -10.98
C TYR A 22 12.18 -40.16 -11.18
N VAL A 23 11.19 -39.25 -11.18
CA VAL A 23 11.45 -37.81 -11.36
C VAL A 23 12.30 -37.23 -10.22
N ASN A 24 12.05 -37.61 -8.97
CA ASN A 24 12.83 -37.14 -7.84
C ASN A 24 14.27 -37.70 -7.87
N ALA A 25 14.47 -38.93 -8.35
CA ALA A 25 15.78 -39.54 -8.51
C ALA A 25 16.62 -38.89 -9.62
N LEU A 26 15.99 -38.37 -10.68
CA LEU A 26 16.68 -37.64 -11.75
C LEU A 26 17.40 -36.38 -11.26
N LYS A 27 17.01 -35.83 -10.09
CA LYS A 27 17.53 -34.56 -9.54
C LYS A 27 17.60 -33.43 -10.58
N HIS A 28 16.67 -33.46 -11.55
CA HIS A 28 16.68 -32.57 -12.70
C HIS A 28 16.55 -31.11 -12.27
N LYS A 29 17.36 -30.18 -12.79
CA LYS A 29 17.29 -28.76 -12.42
C LYS A 29 16.62 -27.98 -13.55
N TRP A 30 15.53 -27.29 -13.25
CA TRP A 30 14.84 -26.45 -14.25
C TRP A 30 15.60 -25.15 -14.46
N LEU A 31 15.94 -24.83 -15.71
CA LEU A 31 16.63 -23.59 -16.09
C LEU A 31 15.80 -22.32 -15.80
N SER A 32 14.49 -22.44 -15.61
CA SER A 32 13.56 -21.33 -15.35
C SER A 32 13.50 -20.90 -13.88
N ALA A 33 14.19 -21.57 -12.96
CA ALA A 33 14.22 -21.19 -11.55
C ALA A 33 15.35 -20.17 -11.32
N SER A 34 14.99 -18.88 -11.25
CA SER A 34 15.87 -17.71 -11.08
C SER A 34 16.59 -17.61 -9.72
N SER A 35 16.77 -18.72 -9.00
CA SER A 35 17.53 -18.78 -7.75
C SER A 35 19.01 -19.06 -8.04
N PRO A 36 19.97 -18.32 -7.44
CA PRO A 36 21.40 -18.61 -7.55
C PRO A 36 21.76 -20.01 -7.03
N GLN A 37 20.91 -20.59 -6.18
CA GLN A 37 20.96 -21.99 -5.77
C GLN A 37 19.89 -22.78 -6.56
N GLN A 38 20.27 -23.38 -7.69
CA GLN A 38 19.38 -24.24 -8.48
C GLN A 38 19.09 -25.53 -7.70
N LYS A 39 17.93 -25.59 -7.03
CA LYS A 39 17.45 -26.79 -6.35
C LYS A 39 16.90 -27.81 -7.36
N PRO A 40 17.13 -29.11 -7.16
CA PRO A 40 16.56 -30.14 -8.03
C PRO A 40 15.03 -30.14 -7.97
N ALA A 41 14.41 -30.46 -9.10
CA ALA A 41 12.98 -30.66 -9.26
C ALA A 41 12.50 -31.75 -8.29
N TRP A 42 11.38 -31.46 -7.63
CA TRP A 42 10.73 -32.39 -6.73
C TRP A 42 9.24 -32.42 -7.03
N ILE A 43 8.66 -33.61 -7.15
CA ILE A 43 7.22 -33.82 -7.30
C ILE A 43 6.68 -34.72 -6.20
N SER A 44 5.42 -34.52 -5.83
CA SER A 44 4.67 -35.36 -4.91
C SER A 44 3.20 -35.32 -5.25
N PHE A 45 2.43 -36.26 -4.73
CA PHE A 45 0.97 -36.11 -4.72
C PHE A 45 0.54 -34.85 -3.97
N LEU A 46 -0.67 -34.38 -4.30
CA LEU A 46 -1.35 -33.33 -3.54
C LEU A 46 -1.44 -33.76 -2.08
N LYS A 47 -0.78 -33.00 -1.21
CA LYS A 47 -0.74 -33.25 0.23
C LYS A 47 -2.18 -33.26 0.79
N SER A 48 -2.46 -34.19 1.70
CA SER A 48 -3.70 -34.17 2.51
C SER A 48 -3.81 -32.84 3.28
N LYS A 49 -5.02 -32.45 3.72
CA LYS A 49 -5.25 -31.21 4.50
C LYS A 49 -4.27 -31.08 5.67
N GLY A 50 -4.11 -32.15 6.46
CA GLY A 50 -3.15 -32.18 7.57
C GLY A 50 -1.69 -32.06 7.11
N SER A 51 -1.27 -32.74 6.04
CA SER A 51 0.09 -32.61 5.52
C SER A 51 0.39 -31.20 4.98
N ARG A 52 -0.62 -30.52 4.40
CA ARG A 52 -0.50 -29.11 3.99
C ARG A 52 -0.33 -28.19 5.20
N GLN A 53 -1.11 -28.39 6.26
CA GLN A 53 -0.96 -27.61 7.51
C GLN A 53 0.44 -27.78 8.11
N ARG A 54 0.95 -29.01 8.21
CA ARG A 54 2.31 -29.27 8.73
C ARG A 54 3.39 -28.57 7.90
N THR A 55 3.30 -28.68 6.57
CA THR A 55 4.24 -28.03 5.66
C THR A 55 4.15 -26.50 5.77
N ALA A 56 2.94 -25.95 5.90
CA ALA A 56 2.75 -24.51 6.05
C ALA A 56 3.37 -23.99 7.35
N HIS A 57 3.18 -24.70 8.47
CA HIS A 57 3.78 -24.37 9.77
C HIS A 57 5.31 -24.40 9.73
N ALA A 58 5.88 -25.49 9.21
CA ALA A 58 7.34 -25.64 8.99
C ALA A 58 7.92 -24.55 8.09
N SER A 59 7.17 -24.05 7.11
CA SER A 59 7.61 -22.95 6.24
C SER A 59 7.49 -21.57 6.89
N MET A 60 6.54 -21.41 7.80
CA MET A 60 6.23 -20.13 8.43
C MET A 60 7.25 -19.76 9.50
N LEU A 61 7.66 -20.74 10.32
CA LEU A 61 8.57 -20.51 11.46
C LEU A 61 9.92 -19.88 11.07
N PRO A 62 10.66 -20.38 10.06
CA PRO A 62 11.91 -19.73 9.63
C PRO A 62 11.70 -18.29 9.17
N ARG A 63 10.60 -18.01 8.46
CA ARG A 63 10.30 -16.66 7.97
C ARG A 63 10.05 -15.68 9.12
N ILE A 64 9.27 -16.10 10.11
CA ILE A 64 9.04 -15.31 11.32
C ILE A 64 10.37 -15.08 12.05
N ALA A 65 11.19 -16.11 12.21
CA ALA A 65 12.45 -16.02 12.93
C ALA A 65 13.48 -15.12 12.22
N ILE A 66 13.61 -15.20 10.90
CA ILE A 66 14.48 -14.32 10.09
C ILE A 66 14.04 -12.87 10.21
N ASP A 67 12.74 -12.62 10.15
CA ASP A 67 12.18 -11.29 10.30
C ASP A 67 12.46 -10.73 11.70
N LEU A 68 12.24 -11.52 12.75
CA LEU A 68 12.53 -11.14 14.13
C LEU A 68 14.02 -10.83 14.33
N ALA A 69 14.90 -11.67 13.77
CA ALA A 69 16.35 -11.45 13.82
C ALA A 69 16.79 -10.19 13.06
N SER A 70 16.14 -9.87 11.94
CA SER A 70 16.42 -8.66 11.16
C SER A 70 15.99 -7.39 11.89
N ASP A 71 14.91 -7.48 12.66
CA ASP A 71 14.34 -6.39 13.45
C ASP A 71 15.06 -6.20 14.80
N ALA A 72 15.59 -7.28 15.38
CA ALA A 72 16.35 -7.26 16.63
C ALA A 72 17.76 -6.68 16.39
N LYS A 73 17.91 -5.37 16.55
CA LYS A 73 19.16 -4.64 16.28
C LYS A 73 19.88 -4.16 17.55
N THR A 74 21.19 -4.03 17.47
CA THR A 74 22.04 -3.31 18.43
C THR A 74 21.79 -1.80 18.32
N GLU A 75 22.36 -1.01 19.24
CA GLU A 75 22.30 0.46 19.19
C GLU A 75 22.93 1.04 17.89
N GLU A 76 23.87 0.30 17.31
CA GLU A 76 24.54 0.61 16.04
C GLU A 76 23.72 0.20 14.80
N GLY A 77 22.54 -0.41 15.01
CA GLY A 77 21.63 -0.80 13.93
C GLY A 77 21.97 -2.13 13.24
N THR A 78 22.93 -2.89 13.76
CA THR A 78 23.30 -4.24 13.26
C THR A 78 22.43 -5.33 13.90
N PRO A 79 22.09 -6.43 13.20
CA PRO A 79 21.31 -7.52 13.80
C PRO A 79 22.02 -8.15 15.01
N LYS A 80 21.30 -8.37 16.12
CA LYS A 80 21.81 -9.00 17.35
C LYS A 80 22.26 -10.45 17.11
N CYS A 81 21.58 -11.16 16.20
CA CYS A 81 21.94 -12.51 15.78
C CYS A 81 22.04 -12.58 14.25
N PRO A 82 23.19 -12.21 13.64
CA PRO A 82 23.37 -12.21 12.19
C PRO A 82 23.13 -13.57 11.53
N ASP A 83 23.47 -14.67 12.20
CA ASP A 83 23.23 -16.00 11.62
C ASP A 83 21.74 -16.36 11.55
N ALA A 84 20.89 -15.67 12.31
CA ALA A 84 19.44 -15.88 12.32
C ALA A 84 18.73 -15.24 11.12
N ILE A 85 19.36 -14.32 10.39
CA ILE A 85 18.78 -13.76 9.17
C ILE A 85 18.97 -14.68 7.94
N LEU A 86 19.81 -15.71 8.07
CA LEU A 86 20.15 -16.64 6.99
C LEU A 86 19.16 -17.82 6.95
N PRO A 87 18.46 -18.06 5.82
CA PRO A 87 17.53 -19.18 5.67
C PRO A 87 18.18 -20.55 5.91
N GLU A 88 19.47 -20.69 5.63
CA GLU A 88 20.23 -21.93 5.77
C GLU A 88 20.50 -22.30 7.24
N SER A 89 20.28 -21.37 8.16
CA SER A 89 20.50 -21.58 9.59
C SER A 89 19.36 -22.31 10.32
N TYR A 90 18.34 -22.72 9.58
CA TYR A 90 17.13 -23.38 10.10
C TYR A 90 17.00 -24.81 9.57
N ASP A 91 16.88 -25.76 10.49
CA ASP A 91 16.59 -27.14 10.17
C ASP A 91 15.08 -27.37 10.17
N VAL A 92 14.54 -27.81 9.04
CA VAL A 92 13.09 -27.94 8.84
C VAL A 92 12.72 -29.39 8.55
N ASP A 93 12.01 -30.02 9.48
CA ASP A 93 11.31 -31.28 9.25
C ASP A 93 9.91 -30.99 8.70
N TRP A 94 9.79 -31.07 7.38
CA TRP A 94 8.55 -30.84 6.64
C TRP A 94 7.45 -31.86 6.93
N ALA A 95 7.81 -33.09 7.33
CA ALA A 95 6.84 -34.15 7.59
C ALA A 95 6.16 -33.94 8.95
N ALA A 96 6.95 -33.59 9.96
CA ALA A 96 6.48 -33.25 11.30
C ALA A 96 5.96 -31.81 11.43
N GLY A 97 6.24 -30.96 10.44
CA GLY A 97 5.98 -29.53 10.54
C GLY A 97 6.80 -28.89 11.66
N THR A 98 8.06 -29.34 11.85
CA THR A 98 8.93 -28.90 12.94
C THR A 98 10.06 -28.05 12.40
N THR A 99 10.39 -26.98 13.11
CA THR A 99 11.53 -26.12 12.77
C THR A 99 12.45 -25.98 13.97
N TRP A 100 13.74 -26.15 13.72
CA TRP A 100 14.82 -25.90 14.67
C TRP A 100 15.73 -24.78 14.18
N LYS A 101 16.40 -24.13 15.13
CA LYS A 101 17.58 -23.31 14.88
C LYS A 101 18.62 -23.66 15.93
N ALA A 102 19.72 -24.26 15.50
CA ALA A 102 20.69 -24.90 16.39
C ALA A 102 19.97 -25.81 17.41
N GLN A 103 20.18 -25.64 18.71
CA GLN A 103 19.53 -26.44 19.75
C GLN A 103 18.05 -26.08 20.01
N TRP A 104 17.54 -24.97 19.46
CA TRP A 104 16.22 -24.45 19.81
C TRP A 104 15.13 -24.99 18.90
N LYS A 105 14.09 -25.59 19.50
CA LYS A 105 12.89 -26.05 18.79
C LYS A 105 11.84 -24.95 18.77
N LEU A 106 11.75 -24.27 17.63
CA LEU A 106 10.91 -23.06 17.50
C LEU A 106 9.42 -23.39 17.47
N GLY A 107 9.06 -24.59 17.02
CA GLY A 107 7.66 -25.03 16.99
C GLY A 107 7.49 -26.35 16.26
N SER A 108 6.30 -26.94 16.40
CA SER A 108 5.95 -28.20 15.74
C SER A 108 4.46 -28.34 15.51
N SER A 109 4.10 -29.04 14.43
CA SER A 109 2.72 -29.44 14.14
C SER A 109 2.34 -30.84 14.63
N SER A 110 3.31 -31.71 14.87
CA SER A 110 3.05 -33.11 15.25
C SER A 110 3.68 -33.53 16.57
N HIS A 111 4.74 -32.86 17.01
CA HIS A 111 5.33 -33.15 18.31
C HIS A 111 4.45 -32.63 19.44
N ARG A 112 4.50 -33.31 20.58
CA ARG A 112 3.79 -32.88 21.78
C ARG A 112 4.22 -31.47 22.18
N GLN A 113 3.23 -30.64 22.49
CA GLN A 113 3.45 -29.29 23.01
C GLN A 113 4.24 -29.35 24.33
N PRO A 114 5.34 -28.57 24.48
CA PRO A 114 6.05 -28.42 25.74
C PRO A 114 5.12 -27.81 26.80
N ARG A 115 5.42 -28.07 28.09
CA ARG A 115 4.75 -27.38 29.20
C ARG A 115 5.48 -26.06 29.45
N GLY A 116 4.77 -24.95 29.33
CA GLY A 116 5.29 -23.61 29.61
C GLY A 116 4.31 -22.52 29.19
N ASP A 117 4.38 -21.39 29.89
CA ASP A 117 3.47 -20.24 29.68
C ASP A 117 3.80 -19.45 28.40
N GLU A 118 5.00 -19.67 27.84
CA GLU A 118 5.48 -19.01 26.61
C GLU A 118 5.25 -19.86 25.35
N ILE A 119 4.32 -20.81 25.38
CA ILE A 119 3.95 -21.64 24.23
C ILE A 119 2.64 -21.16 23.62
N LYS A 120 2.67 -20.79 22.34
CA LYS A 120 1.47 -20.36 21.60
C LYS A 120 0.94 -21.48 20.71
N ALA A 121 -0.25 -21.99 21.03
CA ALA A 121 -0.98 -22.91 20.17
C ALA A 121 -1.58 -22.16 18.96
N MET A 122 -1.55 -22.77 17.79
CA MET A 122 -2.10 -22.25 16.54
C MET A 122 -2.82 -23.39 15.78
N PRO A 123 -3.73 -23.06 14.82
CA PRO A 123 -4.50 -24.06 14.08
C PRO A 123 -3.69 -25.09 13.26
N GLY A 124 -2.37 -24.97 13.22
CA GLY A 124 -1.46 -25.87 12.51
C GLY A 124 -0.33 -26.43 13.37
N GLY A 125 -0.30 -26.18 14.68
CA GLY A 125 0.79 -26.58 15.56
C GLY A 125 1.03 -25.58 16.69
N TRP A 126 2.11 -25.76 17.44
CA TRP A 126 2.51 -24.83 18.49
C TRP A 126 3.83 -24.15 18.13
N VAL A 127 4.07 -23.00 18.78
CA VAL A 127 5.26 -22.17 18.66
C VAL A 127 5.79 -21.90 20.06
N ASP A 128 7.09 -22.09 20.27
CA ASP A 128 7.78 -21.76 21.51
C ASP A 128 8.39 -20.37 21.40
N ILE A 129 7.79 -19.42 22.11
CA ILE A 129 8.17 -18.01 22.05
C ILE A 129 9.54 -17.79 22.70
N ALA A 130 9.83 -18.49 23.80
CA ALA A 130 11.12 -18.43 24.48
C ALA A 130 12.25 -18.87 23.54
N ALA A 131 12.05 -20.03 22.88
CA ALA A 131 12.99 -20.57 21.92
C ALA A 131 13.20 -19.63 20.72
N LEU A 132 12.15 -18.97 20.24
CA LEU A 132 12.24 -17.95 19.19
C LEU A 132 13.05 -16.72 19.63
N CYS A 133 12.82 -16.22 20.84
CA CYS A 133 13.58 -15.10 21.40
C CYS A 133 15.07 -15.42 21.45
N GLN A 134 15.41 -16.58 22.02
CA GLN A 134 16.80 -17.03 22.15
C GLN A 134 17.47 -17.30 20.79
N ALA A 135 16.71 -17.82 19.82
CA ALA A 135 17.24 -18.11 18.49
C ALA A 135 17.44 -16.86 17.61
N THR A 136 16.81 -15.74 17.95
CA THR A 136 16.79 -14.51 17.12
C THR A 136 17.40 -13.28 17.80
N GLY A 137 17.58 -13.31 19.12
CA GLY A 137 18.00 -12.16 19.92
C GLY A 137 16.89 -11.14 20.19
N ALA A 138 15.64 -11.45 19.79
CA ALA A 138 14.46 -10.69 20.14
C ALA A 138 14.04 -10.97 21.59
N SER A 139 13.43 -9.99 22.24
CA SER A 139 12.87 -10.11 23.59
C SER A 139 11.47 -10.72 23.59
N THR A 140 11.06 -11.31 24.72
CA THR A 140 9.72 -11.90 24.87
C THR A 140 8.62 -10.89 24.62
N SER A 141 8.79 -9.63 25.03
CA SER A 141 7.84 -8.56 24.71
C SER A 141 7.79 -8.28 23.20
N GLU A 142 8.92 -8.25 22.49
CA GLU A 142 9.01 -8.09 21.04
C GLU A 142 8.31 -9.22 20.28
N VAL A 143 8.40 -10.46 20.76
CA VAL A 143 7.79 -11.64 20.11
C VAL A 143 6.31 -11.83 20.49
N VAL A 144 5.95 -11.69 21.78
CA VAL A 144 4.57 -11.89 22.27
C VAL A 144 3.63 -10.76 21.87
N SER A 145 4.10 -9.50 21.94
CA SER A 145 3.25 -8.35 21.64
C SER A 145 3.10 -8.08 20.13
N GLY A 146 3.88 -8.76 19.28
CA GLY A 146 4.06 -8.36 17.88
C GLY A 146 4.63 -6.95 17.72
N ARG A 147 5.01 -6.26 18.82
CA ARG A 147 5.60 -4.92 18.82
C ARG A 147 7.11 -5.03 18.72
N MET A 148 7.61 -5.59 17.62
CA MET A 148 8.86 -5.04 17.07
C MET A 148 8.54 -3.67 16.46
N SER A 149 9.53 -2.81 16.27
CA SER A 149 9.41 -1.39 15.85
C SER A 149 8.52 -1.07 14.62
N ALA A 150 7.99 -2.09 13.94
CA ALA A 150 6.78 -2.02 13.14
C ALA A 150 5.56 -1.58 13.98
N LYS A 151 5.25 -0.28 13.99
CA LYS A 151 3.92 0.21 14.41
C LYS A 151 2.84 -0.67 13.77
N HIS A 152 2.19 -1.54 14.54
CA HIS A 152 0.98 -2.20 14.08
C HIS A 152 -0.06 -1.12 13.88
N VAL A 153 -0.30 -0.76 12.61
CA VAL A 153 -1.32 0.21 12.27
C VAL A 153 -2.62 -0.56 12.25
N ARG A 154 -3.54 -0.16 13.13
CA ARG A 154 -4.92 -0.65 13.09
C ARG A 154 -5.60 0.07 11.93
N LEU A 155 -6.04 -0.70 10.95
CA LEU A 155 -6.88 -0.21 9.86
C LEU A 155 -8.32 -0.65 10.10
N VAL A 156 -9.27 0.13 9.64
CA VAL A 156 -10.68 -0.24 9.64
C VAL A 156 -11.07 -0.66 8.23
N SER A 157 -11.59 -1.89 8.09
CA SER A 157 -12.29 -2.30 6.87
C SER A 157 -13.79 -2.26 7.02
N ALA A 158 -14.46 -2.03 5.89
CA ALA A 158 -15.89 -1.89 5.75
C ALA A 158 -16.37 -2.68 4.52
N SER A 159 -17.27 -3.65 4.68
CA SER A 159 -18.00 -4.27 3.57
C SER A 159 -19.45 -3.77 3.58
N TRP A 160 -19.97 -3.34 2.42
CA TRP A 160 -21.30 -2.73 2.37
C TRP A 160 -21.95 -2.82 0.99
N ASN A 161 -23.09 -3.51 0.90
CA ASN A 161 -23.97 -3.39 -0.25
C ASN A 161 -24.72 -2.04 -0.21
N LEU A 162 -24.52 -1.23 -1.26
CA LEU A 162 -25.05 0.12 -1.30
C LEU A 162 -26.49 0.21 -1.81
N GLY A 163 -27.11 -0.89 -2.27
CA GLY A 163 -28.48 -0.88 -2.78
C GLY A 163 -28.70 0.16 -3.88
N GLY A 164 -27.64 0.45 -4.65
CA GLY A 164 -27.69 1.47 -5.68
C GLY A 164 -27.42 2.92 -5.25
N GLN A 165 -26.83 3.15 -4.08
CA GLN A 165 -26.41 4.47 -3.63
C GLN A 165 -25.03 4.88 -4.21
N PRO A 166 -24.74 6.19 -4.32
CA PRO A 166 -23.44 6.68 -4.80
C PRO A 166 -22.33 6.56 -3.74
N LEU A 167 -21.10 6.30 -4.20
CA LEU A 167 -19.90 6.13 -3.36
C LEU A 167 -19.60 7.31 -2.42
N GLU A 168 -19.92 8.54 -2.85
CA GLU A 168 -19.69 9.77 -2.07
C GLU A 168 -20.36 9.74 -0.67
N LYS A 169 -21.45 8.98 -0.52
CA LYS A 169 -22.13 8.85 0.76
C LYS A 169 -21.36 7.98 1.77
N VAL A 170 -20.60 7.00 1.29
CA VAL A 170 -19.90 6.02 2.12
C VAL A 170 -18.85 6.69 2.99
N ASN A 171 -18.05 7.59 2.41
CA ASN A 171 -16.98 8.31 3.10
C ASN A 171 -17.46 9.16 4.29
N ASN A 172 -18.74 9.57 4.30
CA ASN A 172 -19.32 10.37 5.39
C ASN A 172 -20.01 9.51 6.45
N ALA A 173 -20.64 8.41 6.01
CA ALA A 173 -21.30 7.45 6.87
C ALA A 173 -20.30 6.54 7.61
N CYS A 174 -19.11 6.34 7.05
CA CYS A 174 -18.01 5.59 7.66
C CYS A 174 -16.70 6.40 7.56
N PRO A 175 -16.58 7.51 8.32
CA PRO A 175 -15.41 8.38 8.29
C PRO A 175 -14.11 7.71 8.77
N GLU A 176 -14.25 6.64 9.56
CA GLU A 176 -13.15 5.88 10.12
C GLU A 176 -12.65 4.76 9.22
N GLY A 177 -13.32 4.46 8.10
CA GLY A 177 -12.96 3.34 7.23
C GLY A 177 -11.74 3.66 6.36
N ASP A 178 -10.80 2.71 6.32
CA ASP A 178 -9.58 2.76 5.52
C ASP A 178 -9.68 1.91 4.25
N LEU A 179 -10.36 0.77 4.33
CA LEU A 179 -10.59 -0.15 3.21
C LEU A 179 -12.09 -0.42 3.06
N PHE A 180 -12.63 -0.23 1.86
CA PHE A 180 -14.04 -0.43 1.56
C PHE A 180 -14.23 -1.49 0.50
N PHE A 181 -15.18 -2.39 0.70
CA PHE A 181 -15.62 -3.41 -0.26
C PHE A 181 -17.11 -3.21 -0.49
N VAL A 182 -17.49 -2.62 -1.62
CA VAL A 182 -18.86 -2.18 -1.83
C VAL A 182 -19.52 -2.83 -3.04
N GLN A 183 -20.73 -3.31 -2.81
CA GLN A 183 -21.57 -3.97 -3.81
C GLN A 183 -22.70 -3.02 -4.25
N GLU A 184 -23.31 -3.33 -5.38
CA GLU A 184 -24.41 -2.57 -5.97
C GLU A 184 -24.19 -1.05 -6.13
N VAL A 185 -22.98 -0.66 -6.53
CA VAL A 185 -22.63 0.75 -6.74
C VAL A 185 -23.41 1.33 -7.92
N ALA A 186 -24.01 2.51 -7.72
CA ALA A 186 -24.63 3.27 -8.80
C ALA A 186 -23.62 3.68 -9.87
N ARG A 187 -23.84 3.24 -11.12
CA ARG A 187 -22.97 3.57 -12.25
C ARG A 187 -23.76 3.91 -13.49
N ARG A 188 -23.13 4.75 -14.34
CA ARG A 188 -23.69 5.23 -15.60
C ARG A 188 -23.13 4.50 -16.82
N THR A 189 -21.93 3.93 -16.71
CA THR A 189 -21.22 3.31 -17.83
C THR A 189 -20.50 2.05 -17.36
N PRO A 190 -20.52 0.95 -18.14
CA PRO A 190 -19.72 -0.25 -17.87
C PRO A 190 -18.20 -0.01 -17.85
N GLY A 191 -17.45 -1.03 -17.45
CA GLY A 191 -15.98 -1.07 -17.47
C GLY A 191 -15.32 -0.55 -16.19
N TRP A 192 -13.99 -0.42 -16.22
CA TRP A 192 -13.21 0.07 -15.08
C TRP A 192 -13.28 1.59 -14.95
N GLN A 193 -13.41 2.06 -13.72
CA GLN A 193 -13.26 3.48 -13.39
C GLN A 193 -12.44 3.65 -12.11
N THR A 194 -11.65 4.71 -12.07
CA THR A 194 -10.90 5.12 -10.89
C THR A 194 -11.18 6.57 -10.63
N HIS A 195 -11.72 6.86 -9.46
CA HIS A 195 -12.04 8.22 -9.05
C HIS A 195 -11.41 8.46 -7.68
N GLY A 196 -10.68 9.55 -7.52
CA GLY A 196 -10.36 10.05 -6.19
C GLY A 196 -11.55 10.85 -5.70
N ASP A 197 -12.17 10.44 -4.60
CA ASP A 197 -13.09 11.34 -3.91
C ASP A 197 -12.27 12.36 -3.09
N ASP A 198 -12.86 13.51 -2.79
CA ASP A 198 -12.28 14.67 -2.11
C ASP A 198 -11.45 14.28 -0.87
N GLU A 199 -10.19 13.91 -1.09
CA GLU A 199 -9.14 13.58 -0.10
C GLU A 199 -9.21 12.23 0.61
N ARG A 200 -10.39 11.65 0.81
CA ARG A 200 -10.48 10.49 1.72
C ARG A 200 -10.06 9.17 1.10
N CYS A 201 -10.71 8.76 0.01
CA CYS A 201 -10.47 7.45 -0.59
C CYS A 201 -10.24 7.52 -2.10
N VAL A 202 -9.34 6.67 -2.58
CA VAL A 202 -9.24 6.27 -3.97
C VAL A 202 -10.23 5.14 -4.20
N TRP A 203 -11.23 5.38 -5.05
CA TRP A 203 -12.23 4.39 -5.42
C TRP A 203 -11.87 3.76 -6.76
N ILE A 204 -11.85 2.43 -6.79
CA ILE A 204 -11.67 1.63 -8.00
C ILE A 204 -12.93 0.81 -8.18
N SER A 205 -13.70 1.10 -9.22
CA SER A 205 -14.97 0.46 -9.49
C SER A 205 -14.98 -0.27 -10.82
N PHE A 206 -15.80 -1.30 -10.89
CA PHE A 206 -16.04 -2.10 -12.09
C PHE A 206 -17.54 -2.37 -12.27
N GLN A 207 -17.99 -2.41 -13.51
CA GLN A 207 -19.34 -2.85 -13.87
C GLN A 207 -19.22 -3.65 -15.15
N HIS A 208 -19.58 -4.93 -15.11
CA HIS A 208 -19.70 -5.74 -16.31
C HIS A 208 -20.89 -5.21 -17.17
N PRO A 209 -20.84 -5.27 -18.51
CA PRO A 209 -21.98 -4.88 -19.35
C PRO A 209 -23.31 -5.53 -18.94
N ASP A 210 -23.27 -6.79 -18.53
CA ASP A 210 -24.46 -7.56 -18.11
C ASP A 210 -24.86 -7.32 -16.64
N GLN A 211 -24.13 -6.48 -15.90
CA GLN A 211 -24.46 -6.14 -14.52
C GLN A 211 -25.31 -4.88 -14.46
N TRP A 212 -26.44 -4.95 -13.75
CA TRP A 212 -27.25 -3.77 -13.44
C TRP A 212 -26.46 -2.73 -12.63
N ARG A 213 -25.72 -3.16 -11.60
CA ARG A 213 -24.91 -2.31 -10.73
C ARG A 213 -23.46 -2.79 -10.70
N GLY A 214 -22.54 -1.88 -10.37
CA GLY A 214 -21.13 -2.22 -10.24
C GLY A 214 -20.73 -2.68 -8.84
N THR A 215 -19.48 -3.11 -8.71
CA THR A 215 -18.77 -3.24 -7.43
C THR A 215 -17.66 -2.21 -7.36
N ALA A 216 -17.19 -1.89 -6.16
CA ALA A 216 -16.02 -1.03 -5.98
C ALA A 216 -15.20 -1.40 -4.75
N ILE A 217 -13.95 -0.95 -4.78
CA ILE A 217 -13.00 -1.02 -3.69
C ILE A 217 -12.54 0.40 -3.39
N GLY A 218 -12.73 0.84 -2.15
CA GLY A 218 -12.25 2.12 -1.66
C GLY A 218 -11.01 1.93 -0.79
N ILE A 219 -10.01 2.79 -0.94
CA ILE A 219 -8.77 2.73 -0.18
C ILE A 219 -8.43 4.13 0.28
N ALA A 220 -8.20 4.33 1.57
CA ALA A 220 -7.84 5.64 2.10
C ALA A 220 -6.57 6.18 1.43
N SER A 221 -6.59 7.47 1.08
CA SER A 221 -5.58 8.10 0.21
C SER A 221 -4.19 8.19 0.86
N ASP A 222 -4.14 8.15 2.18
CA ASP A 222 -2.94 8.15 3.01
C ASP A 222 -2.23 6.79 3.01
N ILE A 223 -2.98 5.69 2.88
CA ILE A 223 -2.43 4.34 2.75
C ILE A 223 -2.36 3.85 1.29
N PHE A 224 -3.08 4.47 0.36
CA PHE A 224 -3.07 4.09 -1.05
C PHE A 224 -1.74 4.45 -1.73
N ASP A 225 -1.15 3.47 -2.41
CA ASP A 225 0.09 3.66 -3.17
C ASP A 225 -0.13 3.57 -4.69
N SER A 226 -0.41 2.36 -5.18
CA SER A 226 -0.65 2.12 -6.60
C SER A 226 -1.44 0.84 -6.86
N VAL A 227 -2.16 0.80 -7.98
CA VAL A 227 -2.79 -0.43 -8.49
C VAL A 227 -1.78 -1.17 -9.34
N VAL A 228 -1.48 -2.41 -8.96
CA VAL A 228 -0.56 -3.30 -9.67
C VAL A 228 -1.29 -4.00 -10.81
N GLU A 229 -2.39 -4.69 -10.49
CA GLU A 229 -3.18 -5.45 -11.46
C GLU A 229 -4.67 -5.30 -11.15
N ARG A 230 -5.51 -5.42 -12.19
CA ARG A 230 -6.97 -5.41 -12.08
C ARG A 230 -7.51 -6.65 -12.76
N ARG A 231 -8.43 -7.34 -12.08
CA ARG A 231 -9.20 -8.45 -12.62
C ARG A 231 -10.67 -8.27 -12.30
N SER A 232 -11.51 -8.78 -13.18
CA SER A 232 -12.96 -8.65 -13.09
C SER A 232 -13.61 -9.98 -13.40
N SER A 233 -14.80 -10.16 -12.86
CA SER A 233 -15.74 -11.19 -13.25
C SER A 233 -17.09 -10.55 -13.58
N ARG A 234 -18.03 -11.34 -14.08
CA ARG A 234 -19.44 -10.93 -14.24
C ARG A 234 -20.12 -10.53 -12.94
N ARG A 235 -19.52 -10.80 -11.77
CA ARG A 235 -20.11 -10.58 -10.44
C ARG A 235 -19.27 -9.67 -9.54
N GLY A 236 -18.10 -9.22 -9.99
CA GLY A 236 -17.29 -8.35 -9.15
C GLY A 236 -15.95 -7.97 -9.73
N CYS A 237 -15.09 -7.50 -8.83
CA CYS A 237 -13.74 -7.08 -9.16
C CYS A 237 -12.74 -7.47 -8.08
N ALA A 238 -11.50 -7.71 -8.51
CA ALA A 238 -10.34 -7.84 -7.65
C ALA A 238 -9.22 -6.95 -8.17
N ILE A 239 -8.47 -6.38 -7.24
CA ILE A 239 -7.27 -5.61 -7.53
C ILE A 239 -6.13 -6.14 -6.70
N VAL A 240 -4.95 -6.19 -7.31
CA VAL A 240 -3.70 -6.23 -6.55
C VAL A 240 -3.29 -4.78 -6.36
N VAL A 241 -3.29 -4.34 -5.11
CA VAL A 241 -2.88 -2.99 -4.76
C VAL A 241 -1.61 -3.06 -3.94
N ARG A 242 -0.77 -2.04 -4.08
CA ARG A 242 0.26 -1.76 -3.10
C ARG A 242 -0.28 -0.72 -2.12
N LEU A 243 -0.18 -1.02 -0.84
CA LEU A 243 -0.48 -0.09 0.24
C LEU A 243 0.84 0.44 0.82
N ARG A 244 0.87 1.74 1.15
CA ARG A 244 2.03 2.38 1.78
C ARG A 244 2.35 1.66 3.07
N ASN A 245 3.61 1.31 3.26
CA ASN A 245 4.14 0.59 4.42
C ASN A 245 3.65 -0.86 4.62
N PHE A 246 2.61 -1.35 3.92
CA PHE A 246 2.12 -2.73 4.06
C PHE A 246 2.48 -3.65 2.88
N GLY A 247 2.86 -3.10 1.73
CA GLY A 247 3.23 -3.90 0.56
C GLY A 247 2.01 -4.30 -0.29
N ARG A 248 2.07 -5.46 -0.96
CA ARG A 248 1.03 -5.90 -1.91
C ARG A 248 -0.08 -6.67 -1.19
N VAL A 249 -1.32 -6.30 -1.47
CA VAL A 249 -2.53 -6.94 -0.94
C VAL A 249 -3.52 -7.14 -2.07
N VAL A 250 -4.24 -8.26 -2.05
CA VAL A 250 -5.39 -8.52 -2.92
C VAL A 250 -6.64 -8.01 -2.22
N LEU A 251 -7.36 -7.11 -2.88
CA LEU A 251 -8.65 -6.61 -2.41
C LEU A 251 -9.71 -6.99 -3.44
N ALA A 252 -10.85 -7.51 -3.00
CA ALA A 252 -11.92 -7.94 -3.88
C ALA A 252 -13.31 -7.58 -3.34
N SER A 253 -14.24 -7.31 -4.24
CA SER A 253 -15.66 -7.11 -3.92
C SER A 253 -16.52 -7.85 -4.94
N ILE A 254 -17.43 -8.69 -4.44
CA ILE A 254 -18.31 -9.56 -5.24
C ILE A 254 -19.76 -9.36 -4.80
N HIS A 255 -20.68 -9.38 -5.76
CA HIS A 255 -22.12 -9.49 -5.55
C HIS A 255 -22.62 -10.79 -6.19
N ALA A 256 -22.93 -11.79 -5.35
CA ALA A 256 -23.40 -13.09 -5.82
C ALA A 256 -24.81 -12.96 -6.44
N PRO A 257 -25.18 -13.83 -7.39
CA PRO A 257 -26.52 -13.79 -7.99
C PRO A 257 -27.60 -14.18 -6.98
N THR A 258 -28.78 -13.57 -7.11
CA THR A 258 -29.96 -13.83 -6.27
C THR A 258 -31.05 -14.56 -7.06
N GLY A 259 -31.76 -15.50 -6.44
CA GLY A 259 -32.90 -16.19 -7.06
C GLY A 259 -32.56 -17.04 -8.29
N VAL A 260 -31.35 -17.59 -8.37
CA VAL A 260 -30.87 -18.41 -9.50
C VAL A 260 -30.72 -19.89 -9.10
N SER A 261 -30.59 -20.77 -10.10
CA SER A 261 -30.26 -22.18 -9.87
C SER A 261 -28.84 -22.34 -9.31
N ASN A 262 -28.60 -23.49 -8.66
CA ASN A 262 -27.29 -23.82 -8.08
C ASN A 262 -26.17 -23.81 -9.12
N ASP A 263 -26.42 -24.30 -10.34
CA ASP A 263 -25.42 -24.31 -11.42
C ASP A 263 -24.98 -22.89 -11.79
N ILE A 264 -25.94 -21.95 -11.89
CA ILE A 264 -25.65 -20.55 -12.22
C ILE A 264 -24.89 -19.88 -11.06
N TYR A 265 -25.30 -20.17 -9.82
CA TYR A 265 -24.66 -19.64 -8.62
C TYR A 265 -23.21 -20.14 -8.49
N SER A 266 -23.01 -21.46 -8.61
CA SER A 266 -21.70 -22.12 -8.56
C SER A 266 -20.76 -21.61 -9.67
N ALA A 267 -21.24 -21.56 -10.92
CA ALA A 267 -20.43 -21.06 -12.03
C ALA A 267 -19.99 -19.60 -11.82
N ALA A 268 -20.85 -18.77 -11.24
CA ALA A 268 -20.53 -17.38 -10.95
C ALA A 268 -19.46 -17.23 -9.85
N LEU A 269 -19.51 -18.08 -8.81
CA LEU A 269 -18.50 -18.08 -7.76
C LEU A 269 -17.18 -18.69 -8.23
N ASP A 270 -17.19 -19.69 -9.09
CA ASP A 270 -15.99 -20.24 -9.73
C ASP A 270 -15.29 -19.21 -10.61
N GLU A 271 -16.05 -18.43 -11.39
CA GLU A 271 -15.50 -17.30 -12.13
C GLU A 271 -14.84 -16.29 -11.19
N ALA A 272 -15.48 -16.00 -10.06
CA ALA A 272 -14.95 -15.07 -9.07
C ALA A 272 -13.74 -15.64 -8.30
N GLY A 273 -13.68 -16.95 -8.05
CA GLY A 273 -12.52 -17.64 -7.50
C GLY A 273 -11.33 -17.58 -8.46
N LYS A 274 -11.55 -17.81 -9.76
CA LYS A 274 -10.52 -17.66 -10.82
C LYS A 274 -10.00 -16.23 -10.93
N MET A 275 -10.87 -15.23 -10.71
CA MET A 275 -10.49 -13.82 -10.66
C MET A 275 -9.42 -13.54 -9.58
N LEU A 276 -9.43 -14.27 -8.46
CA LEU A 276 -8.44 -14.12 -7.38
C LEU A 276 -7.07 -14.76 -7.68
N GLY A 277 -6.95 -15.55 -8.76
CA GLY A 277 -5.71 -16.00 -9.38
C GLY A 277 -4.74 -16.80 -8.49
N ASP A 278 -4.37 -18.01 -8.93
CA ASP A 278 -3.42 -18.86 -8.18
C ASP A 278 -2.07 -18.19 -7.93
N LYS A 279 -1.60 -17.35 -8.85
CA LYS A 279 -0.34 -16.60 -8.72
C LYS A 279 -0.35 -15.64 -7.52
N TRP A 280 -1.51 -15.24 -7.00
CA TRP A 280 -1.62 -14.33 -5.84
C TRP A 280 -1.87 -15.06 -4.52
N ARG A 281 -1.89 -16.41 -4.49
CA ARG A 281 -2.15 -17.18 -3.26
C ARG A 281 -1.20 -16.86 -2.10
N HIS A 282 0.00 -16.42 -2.42
CA HIS A 282 1.03 -16.02 -1.45
C HIS A 282 0.83 -14.60 -0.90
N LEU A 283 -0.14 -13.83 -1.41
CA LEU A 283 -0.44 -12.49 -0.94
C LEU A 283 -1.61 -12.48 0.05
N PRO A 284 -1.59 -11.57 1.05
CA PRO A 284 -2.75 -11.24 1.86
C PRO A 284 -3.95 -10.89 0.98
N CYS A 285 -5.13 -11.37 1.35
CA CYS A 285 -6.36 -11.16 0.58
C CYS A 285 -7.53 -10.79 1.49
N MET A 286 -8.33 -9.82 1.06
CA MET A 286 -9.63 -9.50 1.64
C MET A 286 -10.69 -9.46 0.55
N LEU A 287 -11.84 -10.06 0.84
CA LEU A 287 -12.98 -10.13 -0.05
C LEU A 287 -14.25 -9.77 0.72
N GLY A 288 -14.87 -8.64 0.37
CA GLY A 288 -16.24 -8.35 0.78
C GLY A 288 -17.23 -8.94 -0.21
N ILE A 289 -18.21 -9.68 0.27
CA ILE A 289 -19.21 -10.33 -0.59
C ILE A 289 -20.61 -10.18 0.00
N ASP A 290 -21.56 -9.86 -0.87
CA ASP A 290 -22.96 -10.16 -0.61
C ASP A 290 -23.23 -11.53 -1.27
N VAL A 291 -23.45 -12.55 -0.44
CA VAL A 291 -23.64 -13.93 -0.89
C VAL A 291 -25.08 -14.19 -1.36
N ASN A 292 -26.04 -13.32 -1.04
CA ASN A 292 -27.46 -13.56 -1.32
C ASN A 292 -28.05 -14.86 -0.76
N GLU A 293 -27.32 -15.54 0.13
CA GLU A 293 -27.69 -16.79 0.80
C GLU A 293 -27.57 -16.62 2.31
N GLU A 294 -28.47 -17.25 3.06
CA GLU A 294 -28.51 -17.12 4.51
C GLU A 294 -27.31 -17.82 5.18
N ILE A 295 -26.69 -17.10 6.12
CA ILE A 295 -25.51 -17.56 6.84
C ILE A 295 -25.90 -18.02 8.23
N HIS A 296 -25.40 -19.18 8.63
CA HIS A 296 -25.56 -19.70 9.98
C HIS A 296 -24.18 -19.93 10.58
N TRP A 297 -23.95 -19.44 11.80
CA TRP A 297 -22.69 -19.64 12.52
C TRP A 297 -22.80 -20.79 13.52
N ARG A 298 -21.69 -21.50 13.72
CA ARG A 298 -21.50 -22.46 14.80
C ARG A 298 -20.21 -22.18 15.53
N GLU A 299 -20.19 -22.52 16.82
CA GLU A 299 -18.95 -22.62 17.57
C GLU A 299 -18.07 -23.73 16.99
N ASP A 300 -16.79 -23.45 16.87
CA ASP A 300 -15.77 -24.40 16.42
C ASP A 300 -14.47 -24.09 17.15
N GLU A 301 -14.09 -24.95 18.10
CA GLU A 301 -12.87 -24.81 18.90
C GLU A 301 -11.60 -24.88 18.04
N ASP A 302 -11.65 -25.56 16.89
CA ASP A 302 -10.53 -25.67 15.96
C ASP A 302 -10.43 -24.45 15.01
N ALA A 303 -11.47 -23.61 14.97
CA ALA A 303 -11.46 -22.41 14.15
C ALA A 303 -10.61 -21.30 14.78
N SER A 304 -9.82 -20.61 13.96
CA SER A 304 -8.93 -19.52 14.41
C SER A 304 -9.62 -18.37 15.18
N MET A 305 -10.94 -18.25 15.08
CA MET A 305 -11.75 -17.23 15.75
C MET A 305 -12.91 -17.83 16.56
N GLY A 306 -12.85 -19.12 16.88
CA GLY A 306 -13.86 -19.83 17.69
C GLY A 306 -15.20 -20.09 17.00
N ALA A 307 -15.32 -19.77 15.71
CA ALA A 307 -16.55 -19.98 14.94
C ALA A 307 -16.28 -20.29 13.47
N ASP A 308 -17.15 -21.12 12.90
CA ASP A 308 -17.17 -21.50 11.50
C ASP A 308 -18.58 -21.34 10.91
N VAL A 309 -18.69 -21.32 9.59
CA VAL A 309 -19.99 -21.20 8.93
C VAL A 309 -20.60 -22.59 8.72
N CYS A 310 -21.87 -22.74 9.09
CA CYS A 310 -22.67 -23.90 8.79
C CYS A 310 -23.11 -23.88 7.32
N VAL A 311 -22.84 -24.99 6.62
CA VAL A 311 -23.36 -25.21 5.27
C VAL A 311 -24.82 -25.64 5.38
N GLY A 312 -25.73 -24.68 5.29
CA GLY A 312 -27.18 -24.92 5.39
C GLY A 312 -27.87 -25.24 4.06
N ASN A 313 -27.28 -24.85 2.93
CA ASN A 313 -27.86 -25.08 1.61
C ASN A 313 -26.79 -25.31 0.51
N SER A 314 -27.21 -25.84 -0.65
CA SER A 314 -26.31 -26.22 -1.74
C SER A 314 -25.59 -25.04 -2.41
N ASN A 315 -26.22 -23.86 -2.45
CA ASN A 315 -25.59 -22.64 -2.98
C ASN A 315 -24.45 -22.18 -2.06
N PHE A 316 -24.71 -22.18 -0.76
CA PHE A 316 -23.71 -21.88 0.25
C PHE A 316 -22.56 -22.90 0.24
N GLN A 317 -22.87 -24.18 -0.02
CA GLN A 317 -21.85 -25.20 -0.22
C GLN A 317 -20.95 -24.88 -1.43
N ALA A 318 -21.53 -24.48 -2.56
CA ALA A 318 -20.75 -24.07 -3.73
C ALA A 318 -19.84 -22.86 -3.43
N MET A 319 -20.28 -21.92 -2.58
CA MET A 319 -19.44 -20.82 -2.11
C MET A 319 -18.27 -21.30 -1.25
N THR A 320 -18.60 -22.17 -0.30
CA THR A 320 -17.65 -22.78 0.62
C THR A 320 -16.58 -23.54 -0.17
N ASP A 321 -16.98 -24.30 -1.18
CA ASP A 321 -16.06 -24.97 -2.08
C ASP A 321 -15.23 -23.95 -2.87
N SER A 322 -15.84 -23.05 -3.65
CA SER A 322 -15.06 -22.20 -4.56
C SER A 322 -14.09 -21.24 -3.84
N LEU A 323 -14.56 -20.55 -2.79
CA LEU A 323 -13.79 -19.48 -2.13
C LEU A 323 -12.87 -20.01 -1.02
N LEU A 324 -13.28 -21.03 -0.24
CA LEU A 324 -12.37 -21.59 0.77
C LEU A 324 -11.24 -22.42 0.12
N HIS A 325 -11.45 -23.01 -1.07
CA HIS A 325 -10.36 -23.64 -1.82
C HIS A 325 -9.26 -22.65 -2.23
N GLN A 326 -9.54 -21.34 -2.24
CA GLN A 326 -8.55 -20.27 -2.42
C GLN A 326 -7.79 -19.92 -1.13
N GLY A 327 -8.08 -20.63 -0.03
CA GLY A 327 -7.51 -20.39 1.29
C GLY A 327 -8.09 -19.15 1.99
N LEU A 328 -9.24 -18.66 1.51
CA LEU A 328 -10.01 -17.65 2.22
C LEU A 328 -10.71 -18.30 3.40
N ARG A 329 -10.90 -17.56 4.49
CA ARG A 329 -11.73 -17.95 5.64
C ARG A 329 -12.76 -16.85 5.91
N PRO A 330 -13.98 -17.20 6.31
CA PRO A 330 -14.97 -16.21 6.74
C PRO A 330 -14.52 -15.54 8.04
N VAL A 331 -14.94 -14.30 8.24
CA VAL A 331 -14.71 -13.52 9.46
C VAL A 331 -16.02 -13.46 10.24
N PRO A 332 -16.21 -14.31 11.29
CA PRO A 332 -17.44 -14.34 12.06
C PRO A 332 -17.74 -13.00 12.72
N PRO A 333 -19.03 -12.63 12.88
CA PRO A 333 -19.40 -11.53 13.72
C PRO A 333 -19.20 -11.87 15.19
N CYS A 334 -19.24 -10.84 16.05
CA CYS A 334 -19.31 -11.05 17.50
C CYS A 334 -20.46 -12.02 17.84
N HIS A 335 -20.27 -12.88 18.85
CA HIS A 335 -21.25 -13.92 19.20
C HIS A 335 -22.68 -13.38 19.40
N GLU A 336 -22.79 -12.20 20.02
CA GLU A 336 -24.06 -11.49 20.23
C GLU A 336 -24.78 -11.09 18.93
N GLN A 337 -24.06 -11.02 17.80
CA GLN A 337 -24.56 -10.55 16.51
C GLN A 337 -24.74 -11.69 15.49
N TRP A 338 -24.63 -12.96 15.90
CA TRP A 338 -24.79 -14.11 14.99
C TRP A 338 -26.16 -14.18 14.32
N GLN A 339 -27.21 -13.73 15.02
CA GLN A 339 -28.57 -13.67 14.49
C GLN A 339 -28.94 -12.28 13.96
N GLN A 340 -28.00 -11.33 13.99
CA GLN A 340 -28.29 -9.96 13.54
C GLN A 340 -28.31 -9.89 12.01
N PRO A 341 -29.43 -9.44 11.40
CA PRO A 341 -29.53 -9.31 9.96
C PRO A 341 -28.51 -8.32 9.39
N THR A 342 -28.01 -8.62 8.19
CA THR A 342 -27.22 -7.69 7.39
C THR A 342 -28.01 -7.13 6.22
N HIS A 343 -29.12 -7.75 5.85
CA HIS A 343 -30.08 -7.25 4.87
C HIS A 343 -31.47 -7.14 5.50
N PHE A 344 -32.10 -6.00 5.27
CA PHE A 344 -33.42 -5.62 5.76
C PHE A 344 -34.35 -5.40 4.56
N PRO A 345 -35.22 -6.37 4.23
CA PRO A 345 -36.17 -6.21 3.14
C PRO A 345 -36.99 -4.92 3.29
N ARG A 346 -37.21 -4.20 2.19
CA ARG A 346 -38.08 -3.01 2.19
C ARG A 346 -39.55 -3.35 2.40
N ASP A 347 -39.89 -4.61 2.15
CA ASP A 347 -41.18 -5.19 2.46
C ASP A 347 -41.24 -5.52 3.95
N ASN A 348 -42.04 -4.76 4.71
CA ASN A 348 -42.19 -4.90 6.15
C ASN A 348 -42.78 -6.25 6.58
N THR A 349 -43.27 -7.07 5.64
CA THR A 349 -43.77 -8.42 5.92
C THR A 349 -42.68 -9.48 5.97
N ARG A 350 -41.45 -9.16 5.51
CA ARG A 350 -40.33 -10.10 5.43
C ARG A 350 -39.33 -9.87 6.54
N GLN A 351 -38.79 -10.95 7.09
CA GLN A 351 -37.73 -10.88 8.08
C GLN A 351 -36.38 -10.57 7.44
N GLY A 352 -35.53 -9.85 8.17
CA GLY A 352 -34.14 -9.62 7.79
C GLY A 352 -33.35 -10.92 7.77
N ARG A 353 -32.29 -10.95 6.96
CA ARG A 353 -31.37 -12.09 6.86
C ARG A 353 -29.94 -11.63 6.93
N GLN A 354 -29.05 -12.51 7.39
CA GLN A 354 -27.62 -12.29 7.31
C GLN A 354 -27.09 -12.93 6.02
N ILE A 355 -26.68 -12.09 5.07
CA ILE A 355 -26.27 -12.48 3.72
C ILE A 355 -24.97 -11.77 3.26
N ASP A 356 -24.37 -10.95 4.10
CA ASP A 356 -23.13 -10.25 3.81
C ASP A 356 -21.97 -10.88 4.60
N LEU A 357 -20.81 -11.04 3.95
CA LEU A 357 -19.61 -11.63 4.55
C LEU A 357 -18.35 -10.84 4.20
N LEU A 358 -17.40 -10.90 5.12
CA LEU A 358 -16.00 -10.60 4.84
C LEU A 358 -15.21 -11.91 4.90
N LEU A 359 -14.42 -12.18 3.85
CA LEU A 359 -13.48 -13.29 3.81
C LEU A 359 -12.05 -12.78 3.75
N VAL A 360 -11.14 -13.46 4.44
CA VAL A 360 -9.72 -13.06 4.51
C VAL A 360 -8.77 -14.23 4.30
N ARG A 361 -7.55 -13.93 3.87
CA ARG A 361 -6.42 -14.87 3.83
C ARG A 361 -5.16 -14.14 4.27
N GLN A 362 -4.36 -14.76 5.15
CA GLN A 362 -3.09 -14.21 5.66
C GLN A 362 -3.22 -12.79 6.26
N ILE A 363 -4.35 -12.54 6.94
CA ILE A 363 -4.64 -11.27 7.59
C ILE A 363 -5.16 -11.54 9.01
N ASN A 364 -4.59 -10.80 9.97
CA ASN A 364 -5.06 -10.75 11.34
C ASN A 364 -6.16 -9.70 11.44
N ILE A 365 -7.35 -10.14 11.83
CA ILE A 365 -8.56 -9.33 11.81
C ILE A 365 -9.41 -9.67 13.03
N GLU A 366 -10.04 -8.66 13.61
CA GLU A 366 -11.01 -8.81 14.69
C GLU A 366 -12.37 -9.31 14.14
N PRO A 367 -13.24 -9.89 15.00
CA PRO A 367 -14.59 -10.27 14.62
C PRO A 367 -15.37 -9.12 13.97
N THR A 368 -16.30 -9.48 13.09
CA THR A 368 -17.14 -8.52 12.38
C THR A 368 -18.11 -7.84 13.33
N GLN A 369 -18.10 -6.52 13.32
CA GLN A 369 -19.13 -5.71 13.96
C GLN A 369 -20.20 -5.35 12.93
N ILE A 370 -21.44 -5.78 13.17
CA ILE A 370 -22.57 -5.46 12.30
C ILE A 370 -23.21 -4.16 12.77
N ASP A 371 -23.11 -3.11 11.97
CA ASP A 371 -23.74 -1.82 12.23
C ASP A 371 -24.99 -1.68 11.35
N ALA A 372 -26.11 -2.20 11.87
CA ALA A 372 -27.40 -2.22 11.18
C ALA A 372 -27.94 -0.81 10.94
N GLU A 373 -27.83 0.07 11.93
CA GLU A 373 -28.43 1.42 11.86
C GLU A 373 -27.75 2.32 10.83
N ARG A 374 -26.45 2.10 10.53
CA ARG A 374 -25.76 2.85 9.47
C ARG A 374 -26.39 2.70 8.09
N ARG A 375 -27.22 1.69 7.83
CA ARG A 375 -28.01 1.58 6.59
C ARG A 375 -28.83 2.83 6.29
N HIS A 376 -29.32 3.50 7.34
CA HIS A 376 -30.08 4.74 7.26
C HIS A 376 -29.24 5.94 6.80
N ALA A 377 -27.93 5.94 7.10
CA ALA A 377 -27.04 7.05 6.77
C ALA A 377 -26.86 7.25 5.25
N ILE A 378 -26.96 6.16 4.49
CA ILE A 378 -26.87 6.21 3.02
C ILE A 378 -28.20 5.89 2.32
N GLY A 379 -29.15 5.30 3.04
CA GLY A 379 -30.46 4.89 2.53
C GLY A 379 -30.39 3.57 1.74
N THR A 380 -29.68 2.58 2.29
CA THR A 380 -29.62 1.21 1.78
C THR A 380 -30.43 0.29 2.70
N ASP A 381 -30.76 -0.89 2.20
CA ASP A 381 -31.36 -2.02 2.92
C ASP A 381 -30.31 -2.89 3.62
N HIS A 382 -29.01 -2.65 3.41
CA HIS A 382 -27.94 -3.44 4.03
C HIS A 382 -27.21 -2.73 5.17
N ALA A 383 -26.87 -3.49 6.21
CA ALA A 383 -26.00 -3.09 7.30
C ALA A 383 -24.56 -2.88 6.81
N LEU A 384 -23.81 -2.05 7.53
CA LEU A 384 -22.37 -1.97 7.36
C LEU A 384 -21.70 -3.10 8.14
N LEU A 385 -20.84 -3.88 7.49
CA LEU A 385 -19.93 -4.80 8.16
C LEU A 385 -18.60 -4.10 8.42
N LYS A 386 -18.22 -3.96 9.69
CA LYS A 386 -16.99 -3.29 10.11
C LYS A 386 -16.04 -4.26 10.78
N ASN A 387 -14.76 -4.16 10.44
CA ASN A 387 -13.70 -4.96 11.06
C ASN A 387 -12.47 -4.12 11.32
N VAL A 388 -11.77 -4.42 12.41
CA VAL A 388 -10.44 -3.85 12.67
C VAL A 388 -9.38 -4.86 12.23
N ILE A 389 -8.48 -4.39 11.38
CA ILE A 389 -7.39 -5.16 10.81
C ILE A 389 -6.10 -4.74 11.48
N SER A 390 -5.29 -5.72 11.84
CA SER A 390 -3.92 -5.49 12.25
C SER A 390 -2.99 -5.91 11.12
N LEU A 391 -2.49 -4.94 10.35
CA LEU A 391 -1.47 -5.18 9.33
C LEU A 391 -0.09 -4.89 9.89
N ARG A 392 0.85 -5.80 9.66
CA ARG A 392 2.26 -5.57 9.97
C ARG A 392 2.80 -4.49 9.04
N CYS A 393 3.19 -3.36 9.62
CA CYS A 393 3.86 -2.28 8.92
C CYS A 393 5.32 -2.68 8.70
N ARG A 394 5.88 -2.51 7.51
CA ARG A 394 7.33 -2.63 7.32
C ARG A 394 7.99 -1.44 8.02
N ALA A 395 8.81 -1.70 9.04
CA ALA A 395 9.49 -0.64 9.79
C ALA A 395 10.29 0.29 8.84
N ASN A 396 10.24 1.59 9.14
CA ASN A 396 11.17 2.64 8.70
C ASN A 396 11.36 2.95 7.20
N LYS A 397 10.56 2.44 6.27
CA LYS A 397 10.48 3.12 4.96
C LYS A 397 9.60 4.35 5.08
N VAL A 398 10.17 5.45 5.59
CA VAL A 398 9.64 6.79 5.35
C VAL A 398 9.48 6.91 3.84
N TRP A 399 8.23 6.89 3.40
CA TRP A 399 7.92 6.82 1.98
C TRP A 399 8.17 8.19 1.37
N SER A 400 9.40 8.41 0.91
CA SER A 400 9.94 9.63 0.31
C SER A 400 9.88 10.88 1.20
N PRO A 401 10.95 11.69 1.26
CA PRO A 401 10.81 13.06 1.76
C PRO A 401 9.74 13.81 0.95
N ASP A 402 9.00 14.67 1.63
CA ASP A 402 7.90 15.43 1.05
C ASP A 402 8.43 16.52 0.11
N SER A 403 8.53 16.19 -1.17
CA SER A 403 9.05 17.07 -2.22
C SER A 403 8.04 18.08 -2.76
N ARG A 404 6.89 18.26 -2.11
CA ARG A 404 5.91 19.26 -2.54
C ARG A 404 6.50 20.67 -2.43
N PRO A 405 6.14 21.59 -3.34
CA PRO A 405 6.49 23.00 -3.19
C PRO A 405 6.09 23.52 -1.82
N ARG A 406 6.94 24.31 -1.19
CA ARG A 406 6.68 24.88 0.14
C ARG A 406 6.41 26.38 0.03
N TRP A 407 5.70 26.91 1.02
CA TRP A 407 5.45 28.35 1.17
C TRP A 407 5.81 28.78 2.58
N LEU A 408 6.23 30.03 2.72
CA LEU A 408 6.52 30.64 4.00
C LEU A 408 5.20 30.81 4.77
N CYS A 409 5.10 30.23 5.97
CA CYS A 409 3.87 30.23 6.75
C CYS A 409 3.89 31.18 7.95
N CYS A 410 5.04 31.79 8.24
CA CYS A 410 5.24 32.78 9.30
C CYS A 410 6.45 33.66 8.95
N GLU A 411 6.54 34.83 9.57
CA GLU A 411 7.67 35.74 9.39
C GLU A 411 8.98 35.09 9.84
N LEU A 412 10.07 35.50 9.21
CA LEU A 412 11.41 35.02 9.56
C LEU A 412 11.86 35.66 10.89
N PRO A 413 12.66 34.95 11.70
CA PRO A 413 13.16 35.46 12.96
C PRO A 413 14.17 36.58 12.73
N HIS A 414 14.10 37.62 13.57
CA HIS A 414 14.99 38.78 13.49
C HIS A 414 16.28 38.59 14.30
N ASP A 415 16.35 37.54 15.13
CA ASP A 415 17.42 37.25 16.07
C ASP A 415 18.27 36.04 15.67
N GLU A 416 17.91 35.33 14.59
CA GLU A 416 18.73 34.24 14.09
C GLU A 416 19.93 34.72 13.27
N VAL A 417 20.98 33.92 13.30
CA VAL A 417 22.20 34.10 12.52
C VAL A 417 22.39 32.90 11.63
N LEU A 418 22.65 33.12 10.34
CA LEU A 418 23.04 32.10 9.40
C LEU A 418 24.55 31.91 9.48
N VAL A 419 24.98 30.83 10.10
CA VAL A 419 26.39 30.42 10.15
C VAL A 419 26.68 29.40 9.05
N ASP A 420 25.73 28.51 8.78
CA ASP A 420 25.86 27.47 7.77
C ASP A 420 24.54 27.14 7.05
N TRP A 421 24.59 26.12 6.19
CA TRP A 421 23.40 25.65 5.48
C TRP A 421 22.42 24.86 6.37
N ASP A 422 22.83 24.38 7.56
CA ASP A 422 21.93 23.77 8.53
C ASP A 422 20.95 24.78 9.11
N ASP A 423 21.36 26.03 9.29
CA ASP A 423 20.47 27.11 9.72
C ASP A 423 19.37 27.38 8.70
N ILE A 424 19.70 27.39 7.40
CA ILE A 424 18.70 27.50 6.33
C ILE A 424 17.74 26.30 6.33
N ARG A 425 18.25 25.08 6.57
CA ARG A 425 17.43 23.87 6.69
C ARG A 425 16.50 23.93 7.92
N LYS A 426 16.99 24.46 9.05
CA LYS A 426 16.20 24.70 10.25
C LYS A 426 15.07 25.67 9.95
N LEU A 427 15.37 26.80 9.30
CA LEU A 427 14.36 27.77 8.86
C LEU A 427 13.33 27.14 7.91
N ALA A 428 13.77 26.31 6.94
CA ALA A 428 12.86 25.60 6.06
C ALA A 428 11.89 24.71 6.85
N LYS A 429 12.38 23.95 7.83
CA LYS A 429 11.55 23.06 8.67
C LYS A 429 10.56 23.82 9.54
N SER A 430 10.98 24.92 10.18
CA SER A 430 10.15 25.66 11.14
C SER A 430 9.24 26.72 10.51
N HIS A 431 9.65 27.35 9.40
CA HIS A 431 8.96 28.52 8.83
C HIS A 431 8.25 28.26 7.51
N THR A 432 8.38 27.06 6.93
CA THR A 432 7.69 26.72 5.69
C THR A 432 6.79 25.51 5.83
N LYS A 433 5.69 25.51 5.08
CA LYS A 433 4.75 24.38 5.00
C LYS A 433 4.61 23.91 3.56
N PRO A 434 4.40 22.61 3.32
CA PRO A 434 4.02 22.11 2.00
C PRO A 434 2.75 22.80 1.52
N ARG A 435 2.75 23.25 0.25
CA ARG A 435 1.55 23.82 -0.37
C ARG A 435 0.50 22.72 -0.55
N ALA A 436 -0.69 22.98 -0.02
CA ALA A 436 -1.87 22.15 -0.26
C ALA A 436 -2.69 22.74 -1.40
N SER A 437 -3.23 21.88 -2.25
CA SER A 437 -4.21 22.27 -3.28
C SER A 437 -5.49 22.76 -2.62
N GLU A 438 -6.10 23.82 -3.17
CA GLU A 438 -7.41 24.28 -2.70
C GLU A 438 -8.48 23.24 -3.07
N LYS A 439 -9.21 22.75 -2.07
CA LYS A 439 -10.20 21.70 -2.22
C LYS A 439 -11.50 22.08 -1.53
N TYR A 440 -12.57 21.42 -1.94
CA TYR A 440 -13.86 21.59 -1.30
C TYR A 440 -13.76 21.15 0.17
N LYS A 441 -14.24 22.01 1.07
CA LYS A 441 -14.41 21.72 2.50
C LYS A 441 -15.86 21.96 2.85
N ASP A 442 -16.43 21.07 3.65
CA ASP A 442 -17.76 21.29 4.21
C ASP A 442 -17.74 22.55 5.08
N ASP A 443 -18.73 23.43 4.88
CA ASP A 443 -18.92 24.62 5.70
C ASP A 443 -19.49 24.26 7.07
N GLN A 444 -19.48 25.20 8.02
CA GLN A 444 -19.96 24.96 9.38
C GLN A 444 -21.41 24.45 9.40
N SER A 445 -22.25 24.93 8.47
CA SER A 445 -23.65 24.50 8.35
C SER A 445 -23.78 23.04 7.92
N THR A 446 -22.96 22.59 6.97
CA THR A 446 -22.92 21.19 6.52
C THR A 446 -22.36 20.28 7.61
N ILE A 447 -21.30 20.72 8.31
CA ILE A 447 -20.71 19.98 9.43
C ILE A 447 -21.75 19.75 10.53
N GLU A 448 -22.49 20.80 10.92
CA GLU A 448 -23.53 20.70 11.95
C GLU A 448 -24.68 19.80 11.51
N ALA A 449 -25.12 19.87 10.25
CA ALA A 449 -26.16 18.98 9.73
C ALA A 449 -25.74 17.50 9.81
N PHE A 450 -24.48 17.18 9.50
CA PHE A 450 -23.96 15.82 9.67
C PHE A 450 -23.79 15.42 11.14
N ARG A 451 -23.47 16.38 12.03
CA ARG A 451 -23.43 16.13 13.48
C ARG A 451 -24.81 15.76 14.02
N VAL A 452 -25.85 16.52 13.66
CA VAL A 452 -27.24 16.21 14.02
C VAL A 452 -27.64 14.84 13.47
N ALA A 453 -27.39 14.56 12.19
CA ALA A 453 -27.72 13.27 11.58
C ALA A 453 -27.03 12.08 12.26
N LYS A 454 -25.78 12.24 12.72
CA LYS A 454 -25.06 11.22 13.49
C LYS A 454 -25.64 11.02 14.88
N ASN A 455 -26.14 12.08 15.51
CA ASN A 455 -26.73 11.98 16.85
C ASN A 455 -28.13 11.37 16.82
N THR A 456 -28.94 11.71 15.83
CA THR A 456 -30.33 11.25 15.74
C THR A 456 -30.47 9.91 15.02
N MET A 457 -29.52 9.58 14.14
CA MET A 457 -29.55 8.44 13.22
C MET A 457 -30.83 8.35 12.36
N GLN A 458 -31.58 9.47 12.23
CA GLN A 458 -32.82 9.50 11.48
C GLN A 458 -32.59 9.64 9.97
N PRO A 459 -33.30 8.88 9.11
CA PRO A 459 -33.13 8.95 7.66
C PRO A 459 -33.29 10.35 7.06
N ASP A 460 -34.20 11.16 7.60
CA ASP A 460 -34.50 12.49 7.06
C ASP A 460 -33.40 13.52 7.38
N ASP A 461 -32.73 13.40 8.52
CA ASP A 461 -31.58 14.23 8.86
C ASP A 461 -30.40 13.95 7.94
N TRP A 462 -30.15 12.67 7.61
CA TRP A 462 -29.14 12.29 6.63
C TRP A 462 -29.48 12.81 5.23
N LYS A 463 -30.74 12.68 4.78
CA LYS A 463 -31.19 13.28 3.50
C LYS A 463 -30.95 14.79 3.47
N ARG A 464 -31.25 15.50 4.57
CA ARG A 464 -31.03 16.94 4.73
C ARG A 464 -29.54 17.30 4.63
N ALA A 465 -28.68 16.63 5.38
CA ALA A 465 -27.22 16.85 5.37
C ALA A 465 -26.62 16.61 3.97
N HIS A 466 -26.97 15.49 3.31
CA HIS A 466 -26.52 15.20 1.94
C HIS A 466 -27.06 16.19 0.91
N LYS A 467 -28.28 16.71 1.07
CA LYS A 467 -28.83 17.77 0.20
C LYS A 467 -28.07 19.09 0.38
N LEU A 468 -27.75 19.45 1.62
CA LEU A 468 -26.98 20.64 1.95
C LEU A 468 -25.57 20.59 1.34
N ARG A 469 -24.83 19.49 1.55
CA ARG A 469 -23.49 19.28 0.96
C ARG A 469 -23.49 19.35 -0.57
N ARG A 470 -24.49 18.74 -1.23
CA ARG A 470 -24.59 18.82 -2.71
C ARG A 470 -24.80 20.26 -3.18
N ARG A 471 -25.54 21.08 -2.43
CA ARG A 471 -25.74 22.50 -2.74
C ARG A 471 -24.44 23.29 -2.55
N THR A 472 -23.79 23.17 -1.40
CA THR A 472 -22.54 23.88 -1.08
C THR A 472 -21.40 23.48 -2.03
N ARG A 473 -21.26 22.19 -2.36
CA ARG A 473 -20.29 21.72 -3.36
C ARG A 473 -20.55 22.28 -4.76
N ARG A 474 -21.81 22.36 -5.19
CA ARG A 474 -22.17 23.00 -6.47
C ARG A 474 -21.80 24.48 -6.48
N LEU A 475 -22.02 25.19 -5.37
CA LEU A 475 -21.64 26.59 -5.21
C LEU A 475 -20.12 26.77 -5.23
N TRP A 476 -19.37 25.91 -4.53
CA TRP A 476 -17.91 25.92 -4.58
C TRP A 476 -17.37 25.68 -6.00
N CYS A 477 -17.91 24.68 -6.71
CA CYS A 477 -17.55 24.44 -8.11
C CYS A 477 -17.91 25.62 -9.03
N ALA A 478 -19.05 26.28 -8.79
CA ALA A 478 -19.44 27.48 -9.54
C ALA A 478 -18.48 28.64 -9.27
N SER A 479 -18.18 28.93 -8.01
CA SER A 479 -17.23 29.97 -7.59
C SER A 479 -15.82 29.71 -8.13
N ARG A 480 -15.34 28.46 -8.09
CA ARG A 480 -14.05 28.09 -8.69
C ARG A 480 -14.02 28.34 -10.20
N ARG A 481 -15.10 28.01 -10.92
CA ARG A 481 -15.22 28.31 -12.36
C ARG A 481 -15.24 29.80 -12.62
N GLU A 482 -15.97 30.56 -11.80
CA GLU A 482 -16.02 32.01 -11.92
C GLU A 482 -14.64 32.64 -11.68
N ARG A 483 -13.89 32.20 -10.67
CA ARG A 483 -12.48 32.62 -10.46
C ARG A 483 -11.60 32.32 -11.66
N ILE A 484 -11.73 31.13 -12.24
CA ILE A 484 -11.01 30.76 -13.47
C ILE A 484 -11.34 31.73 -14.61
N LEU A 485 -12.62 32.04 -14.80
CA LEU A 485 -13.06 33.00 -15.83
C LEU A 485 -12.58 34.43 -15.55
N ARG A 486 -12.40 34.80 -14.28
CA ARG A 486 -11.79 36.08 -13.85
C ARG A 486 -10.26 36.08 -13.93
N GLY A 487 -9.63 35.04 -14.47
CA GLY A 487 -8.18 34.98 -14.66
C GLY A 487 -7.38 34.38 -13.49
N ASP A 488 -8.03 33.71 -12.53
CA ASP A 488 -7.32 32.94 -11.49
C ASP A 488 -6.63 31.72 -12.11
N TRP A 489 -5.38 31.92 -12.55
CA TRP A 489 -4.55 30.88 -13.15
C TRP A 489 -4.21 29.74 -12.19
N PHE A 490 -4.19 29.99 -10.88
CA PHE A 490 -3.95 28.95 -9.87
C PHE A 490 -5.14 28.01 -9.81
N ALA A 491 -6.36 28.53 -9.73
CA ALA A 491 -7.58 27.72 -9.76
C ALA A 491 -7.70 26.88 -11.04
N TYR A 492 -7.29 27.44 -12.19
CA TYR A 492 -7.27 26.74 -13.47
C TYR A 492 -6.26 25.59 -13.50
N ARG A 493 -5.02 25.86 -13.08
CA ARG A 493 -3.96 24.84 -13.01
C ARG A 493 -4.33 23.72 -12.07
N ASP A 494 -4.90 24.05 -10.91
CA ASP A 494 -5.41 23.06 -9.97
C ASP A 494 -6.53 22.22 -10.60
N HIS A 495 -7.47 22.85 -11.34
CA HIS A 495 -8.58 22.13 -11.98
C HIS A 495 -8.09 21.15 -13.05
N LYS A 496 -7.13 21.60 -13.86
CA LYS A 496 -6.47 20.77 -14.87
C LYS A 496 -5.68 19.63 -14.23
N ARG A 497 -5.00 19.89 -13.12
CA ARG A 497 -4.27 18.87 -12.35
C ARG A 497 -5.22 17.82 -11.80
N ASP A 498 -6.34 18.22 -11.19
CA ASP A 498 -7.34 17.30 -10.64
C ASP A 498 -7.95 16.42 -11.75
N LYS A 499 -8.32 17.02 -12.89
CA LYS A 499 -8.89 16.31 -14.05
C LYS A 499 -7.92 15.29 -14.66
N ASN A 500 -6.63 15.61 -14.67
CA ASN A 500 -5.59 14.77 -15.29
C ASN A 500 -4.83 13.89 -14.29
N ARG A 501 -5.19 13.91 -13.00
CA ARG A 501 -4.49 13.17 -11.97
C ARG A 501 -4.68 11.67 -12.19
N ARG A 502 -3.61 10.96 -12.56
CA ARG A 502 -3.56 9.50 -12.65
C ARG A 502 -2.73 8.94 -11.49
N PRO A 503 -3.36 8.60 -10.35
CA PRO A 503 -2.62 8.06 -9.21
C PRO A 503 -2.04 6.67 -9.54
N GLY A 504 -0.77 6.45 -9.17
CA GLY A 504 -0.17 5.11 -9.14
C GLY A 504 0.23 4.50 -10.49
N TRP A 505 0.59 5.29 -11.50
CA TRP A 505 0.99 4.79 -12.84
C TRP A 505 2.07 3.71 -12.81
N TRP A 506 2.96 3.77 -11.82
CA TRP A 506 4.10 2.86 -11.67
C TRP A 506 3.73 1.48 -11.14
N GLY A 507 2.49 1.28 -10.65
CA GLY A 507 2.00 -0.02 -10.21
C GLY A 507 2.05 -1.07 -11.32
N ARG A 508 1.88 -0.68 -12.58
CA ARG A 508 2.00 -1.60 -13.74
C ARG A 508 3.40 -2.18 -13.91
N LEU A 509 4.45 -1.43 -13.57
CA LEU A 509 5.83 -1.95 -13.60
C LEU A 509 5.99 -3.12 -12.63
N LEU A 510 5.22 -3.13 -11.53
CA LEU A 510 5.26 -4.14 -10.48
C LEU A 510 4.48 -5.42 -10.81
N GLU A 511 3.79 -5.50 -11.95
CA GLU A 511 2.91 -6.64 -12.27
C GLU A 511 3.67 -7.97 -12.32
N GLN A 512 4.87 -7.95 -12.91
CA GLN A 512 5.74 -9.12 -13.07
C GLN A 512 7.09 -8.98 -12.37
N ARG A 513 7.39 -7.80 -11.81
CA ARG A 513 8.68 -7.46 -11.21
C ARG A 513 8.51 -6.98 -9.78
N THR A 514 9.49 -7.21 -8.94
CA THR A 514 9.59 -6.65 -7.59
C THR A 514 10.04 -5.20 -7.65
N SER A 515 9.92 -4.47 -6.54
CA SER A 515 10.45 -3.10 -6.48
C SER A 515 11.97 -3.06 -6.59
N GLN A 516 12.66 -4.08 -6.10
CA GLN A 516 14.12 -4.16 -6.18
C GLN A 516 14.57 -4.38 -7.62
N GLU A 517 13.96 -5.32 -8.34
CA GLU A 517 14.25 -5.58 -9.75
C GLU A 517 14.05 -4.32 -10.60
N ILE A 518 12.97 -3.55 -10.37
CA ILE A 518 12.77 -2.28 -11.09
C ILE A 518 13.86 -1.26 -10.73
N THR A 519 14.24 -1.15 -9.46
CA THR A 519 15.31 -0.25 -9.05
C THR A 519 16.63 -0.61 -9.73
N GLU A 520 16.99 -1.89 -9.76
CA GLU A 520 18.19 -2.39 -10.44
C GLU A 520 18.13 -2.13 -11.95
N GLU A 521 16.98 -2.39 -12.60
CA GLU A 521 16.76 -2.10 -14.02
C GLU A 521 16.91 -0.60 -14.33
N VAL A 522 16.34 0.26 -13.48
CA VAL A 522 16.43 1.72 -13.63
C VAL A 522 17.87 2.19 -13.39
N GLN A 523 18.52 1.70 -12.34
CA GLN A 523 19.91 2.03 -12.03
C GLN A 523 20.80 1.66 -13.20
N LYS A 524 20.72 0.42 -13.69
CA LYS A 524 21.49 -0.04 -14.86
C LYS A 524 21.24 0.84 -16.09
N HIS A 525 19.97 1.16 -16.38
CA HIS A 525 19.63 2.02 -17.52
C HIS A 525 20.22 3.44 -17.40
N LEU A 526 20.29 3.99 -16.19
CA LEU A 526 20.87 5.30 -15.94
C LEU A 526 22.40 5.23 -15.98
N GLU A 527 23.01 4.21 -15.41
CA GLU A 527 24.45 4.00 -15.48
C GLU A 527 24.93 3.88 -16.93
N GLU A 528 24.25 3.09 -17.77
CA GLU A 528 24.57 2.97 -19.21
C GLU A 528 24.49 4.29 -19.97
N LYS A 529 23.70 5.27 -19.48
CA LYS A 529 23.51 6.58 -20.13
C LYS A 529 24.36 7.69 -19.56
N LEU A 530 24.66 7.63 -18.26
CA LEU A 530 25.34 8.69 -17.52
C LEU A 530 26.82 8.39 -17.35
N LYS A 531 27.23 7.12 -17.30
CA LYS A 531 28.64 6.74 -17.40
C LYS A 531 29.03 6.86 -18.87
N GLY A 532 29.59 8.01 -19.23
CA GLY A 532 30.29 8.17 -20.50
C GLY A 532 31.47 7.21 -20.60
N PRO A 533 32.14 7.08 -21.77
CA PRO A 533 33.40 6.35 -21.84
C PRO A 533 34.32 6.92 -20.76
N SER A 534 34.83 6.06 -19.89
CA SER A 534 35.79 6.41 -18.85
C SER A 534 37.07 6.88 -19.53
N SER A 535 37.11 8.12 -19.98
CA SER A 535 38.33 8.74 -20.41
C SER A 535 39.09 9.07 -19.13
N ALA A 536 40.07 8.22 -18.81
CA ALA A 536 41.03 8.47 -17.73
C ALA A 536 41.74 9.84 -17.89
N GLU A 537 41.63 10.45 -19.07
CA GLU A 537 42.21 11.74 -19.43
C GLU A 537 41.28 12.93 -19.15
N TRP A 538 40.03 12.75 -18.66
CA TRP A 538 39.15 13.91 -18.45
C TRP A 538 39.71 14.89 -17.43
N ASP A 539 40.28 14.40 -16.33
CA ASP A 539 40.91 15.26 -15.32
C ASP A 539 42.14 15.98 -15.87
N GLU A 540 42.89 15.32 -16.76
CA GLU A 540 44.08 15.90 -17.39
C GLU A 540 43.70 16.93 -18.46
N LYS A 541 42.69 16.64 -19.28
CA LYS A 541 42.10 17.60 -20.22
C LYS A 541 41.49 18.79 -19.49
N LEU A 542 40.75 18.56 -18.39
CA LEU A 542 40.18 19.61 -17.58
C LEU A 542 41.28 20.47 -16.95
N ARG A 543 42.34 19.86 -16.38
CA ARG A 543 43.51 20.59 -15.89
C ARG A 543 44.19 21.40 -16.98
N GLY A 544 44.33 20.85 -18.19
CA GLY A 544 44.82 21.56 -19.36
C GLY A 544 43.98 22.79 -19.68
N PHE A 545 42.66 22.60 -19.83
CA PHE A 545 41.72 23.71 -20.06
C PHE A 545 41.78 24.77 -18.96
N LEU A 546 41.82 24.36 -17.69
CA LEU A 546 41.92 25.29 -16.56
C LEU A 546 43.25 26.04 -16.54
N GLY A 547 44.35 25.41 -16.98
CA GLY A 547 45.67 26.04 -17.09
C GLY A 547 45.79 27.02 -18.26
N ASP A 548 45.00 26.83 -19.32
CA ASP A 548 44.94 27.70 -20.49
C ASP A 548 44.02 28.92 -20.28
N LEU A 549 43.23 28.96 -19.21
CA LEU A 549 42.37 30.10 -18.91
C LEU A 549 43.23 31.31 -18.47
N PRO A 550 43.02 32.50 -19.06
CA PRO A 550 43.72 33.71 -18.63
C PRO A 550 43.33 34.06 -17.19
N ASP A 551 44.30 34.51 -16.39
CA ASP A 551 44.03 35.04 -15.05
C ASP A 551 43.19 36.33 -15.17
N ASP A 552 41.91 36.23 -14.81
CA ASP A 552 40.90 37.28 -14.94
C ASP A 552 40.83 38.20 -13.70
N GLY A 553 41.86 38.13 -12.85
CA GLY A 553 41.95 38.91 -11.61
C GLY A 553 41.37 38.20 -10.39
N GLY A 554 41.24 36.87 -10.45
CA GLY A 554 40.90 36.02 -9.33
C GLY A 554 39.44 36.07 -8.87
N TRP A 555 39.17 35.41 -7.74
CA TRP A 555 37.83 35.29 -7.18
C TRP A 555 37.20 36.66 -6.85
N ARG A 556 36.06 36.94 -7.48
CA ARG A 556 35.20 38.08 -7.16
C ARG A 556 34.00 37.57 -6.35
N PRO A 557 33.69 38.13 -5.16
CA PRO A 557 32.48 37.76 -4.45
C PRO A 557 31.21 38.12 -5.24
N PHE A 558 30.14 37.34 -5.10
CA PHE A 558 28.78 37.68 -5.53
C PHE A 558 28.23 38.81 -4.67
N SER A 559 27.63 39.81 -5.32
CA SER A 559 26.94 40.90 -4.62
C SER A 559 25.52 40.48 -4.21
N TRP A 560 24.89 41.33 -3.39
CA TRP A 560 23.48 41.17 -3.05
C TRP A 560 22.61 41.18 -4.31
N GLU A 561 22.89 42.08 -5.26
CA GLU A 561 22.16 42.18 -6.54
C GLU A 561 22.33 40.93 -7.41
N ASP A 562 23.53 40.34 -7.45
CA ASP A 562 23.79 39.10 -8.19
C ASP A 562 22.85 37.98 -7.69
N VAL A 563 22.81 37.79 -6.37
CA VAL A 563 21.97 36.77 -5.72
C VAL A 563 20.49 37.06 -5.96
N GLY A 564 20.06 38.32 -5.84
CA GLY A 564 18.69 38.75 -6.12
C GLY A 564 18.26 38.47 -7.55
N ALA A 565 19.12 38.79 -8.53
CA ALA A 565 18.89 38.51 -9.94
C ALA A 565 18.76 37.00 -10.19
N ALA A 566 19.68 36.19 -9.68
CA ALA A 566 19.63 34.73 -9.82
C ALA A 566 18.34 34.13 -9.22
N LEU A 567 17.98 34.54 -8.00
CA LEU A 567 16.75 34.10 -7.34
C LEU A 567 15.48 34.55 -8.08
N SER A 568 15.48 35.72 -8.71
CA SER A 568 14.33 36.24 -9.46
C SER A 568 14.00 35.39 -10.70
N GLU A 569 15.04 34.90 -11.38
CA GLU A 569 14.91 34.05 -12.56
C GLU A 569 14.58 32.59 -12.23
N MET A 570 14.85 32.16 -10.99
CA MET A 570 14.48 30.81 -10.55
C MET A 570 12.96 30.66 -10.46
N ARG A 571 12.46 29.48 -10.83
CA ARG A 571 11.02 29.21 -10.83
C ARG A 571 10.50 29.05 -9.40
N ALA A 572 9.64 29.98 -8.98
CA ALA A 572 8.85 29.86 -7.75
C ALA A 572 7.92 28.63 -7.79
N ASN A 573 7.47 28.18 -6.61
CA ASN A 573 6.58 27.01 -6.48
C ASN A 573 7.13 25.71 -7.09
N SER A 574 8.46 25.53 -7.12
CA SER A 574 9.10 24.28 -7.52
C SER A 574 9.08 23.25 -6.39
N SER A 575 9.14 21.97 -6.75
CA SER A 575 9.42 20.89 -5.79
C SER A 575 10.76 21.10 -5.09
N VAL A 576 10.84 20.67 -3.84
CA VAL A 576 12.03 20.75 -2.98
C VAL A 576 12.72 19.38 -2.87
N SER A 577 14.01 19.37 -2.52
CA SER A 577 14.74 18.13 -2.21
C SER A 577 14.51 17.72 -0.74
N GLU A 578 15.33 16.81 -0.23
CA GLU A 578 15.22 16.30 1.14
C GLU A 578 15.48 17.37 2.22
N ASP A 579 16.18 18.45 1.85
CA ASP A 579 16.48 19.59 2.73
C ASP A 579 15.25 20.48 3.01
N GLY A 580 14.20 20.37 2.19
CA GLY A 580 12.99 21.19 2.28
C GLY A 580 13.16 22.65 1.87
N VAL A 581 14.33 23.05 1.37
CA VAL A 581 14.67 24.44 1.00
C VAL A 581 14.10 24.76 -0.38
N GLY A 582 13.20 25.74 -0.44
CA GLY A 582 12.53 26.19 -1.66
C GLY A 582 12.96 27.60 -2.09
N VAL A 583 12.69 27.94 -3.36
CA VAL A 583 12.99 29.27 -3.93
C VAL A 583 12.26 30.37 -3.17
N ASP A 584 11.01 30.12 -2.77
CA ASP A 584 10.21 31.08 -2.00
C ASP A 584 10.91 31.42 -0.67
N LEU A 585 11.47 30.44 0.05
CA LEU A 585 12.21 30.70 1.30
C LEU A 585 13.46 31.55 1.04
N LEU A 586 14.29 31.15 0.08
CA LEU A 586 15.55 31.87 -0.22
C LEU A 586 15.28 33.32 -0.61
N ARG A 587 14.19 33.59 -1.34
CA ARG A 587 13.78 34.98 -1.66
C ARG A 587 13.43 35.80 -0.42
N HIS A 588 12.72 35.21 0.55
CA HIS A 588 12.38 35.92 1.78
C HIS A 588 13.60 36.12 2.68
N VAL A 589 14.50 35.14 2.74
CA VAL A 589 15.79 35.28 3.45
C VAL A 589 16.62 36.39 2.83
N HIS A 590 16.73 36.42 1.50
CA HIS A 590 17.47 37.45 0.76
C HIS A 590 16.91 38.87 0.98
N GLN A 591 15.59 39.00 1.07
CA GLN A 591 14.89 40.27 1.31
C GLN A 591 14.88 40.70 2.78
N HIS A 592 15.33 39.85 3.71
CA HIS A 592 15.33 40.15 5.12
C HIS A 592 16.54 41.02 5.50
N ASP A 593 16.30 42.09 6.26
CA ASP A 593 17.29 43.13 6.58
C ASP A 593 18.61 42.59 7.13
N GLN A 594 18.55 41.56 7.99
CA GLN A 594 19.74 40.93 8.58
C GLN A 594 20.22 39.69 7.81
N LEU A 595 19.35 38.69 7.63
CA LEU A 595 19.69 37.41 7.02
C LEU A 595 20.11 37.52 5.54
N GLY A 596 19.69 38.58 4.84
CA GLY A 596 19.96 38.73 3.40
C GLY A 596 21.45 38.81 3.07
N ASN A 597 22.21 39.60 3.82
CA ASN A 597 23.66 39.70 3.64
C ASN A 597 24.38 38.43 4.10
N GLN A 598 23.91 37.81 5.20
CA GLN A 598 24.48 36.55 5.69
C GLN A 598 24.30 35.41 4.68
N LEU A 599 23.18 35.38 3.94
CA LEU A 599 22.98 34.44 2.84
C LEU A 599 23.99 34.66 1.70
N VAL A 600 24.29 35.92 1.36
CA VAL A 600 25.29 36.27 0.34
C VAL A 600 26.69 35.83 0.79
N ASP A 601 27.04 36.09 2.05
CA ASP A 601 28.30 35.66 2.65
C ASP A 601 28.42 34.13 2.63
N LEU A 602 27.36 33.41 3.03
CA LEU A 602 27.32 31.95 3.01
C LEU A 602 27.53 31.37 1.60
N ILE A 603 26.91 31.99 0.59
CA ILE A 603 27.11 31.61 -0.84
C ILE A 603 28.57 31.84 -1.24
N ASN A 604 29.12 33.01 -0.91
CA ASN A 604 30.50 33.36 -1.24
C ASN A 604 31.51 32.43 -0.58
N ASP A 605 31.31 32.12 0.71
CA ASP A 605 32.16 31.20 1.45
C ASP A 605 32.08 29.78 0.87
N THR A 606 30.88 29.32 0.52
CA THR A 606 30.68 28.00 -0.12
C THR A 606 31.48 27.89 -1.42
N VAL A 607 31.43 28.92 -2.28
CA VAL A 607 32.12 28.90 -3.58
C VAL A 607 33.62 29.10 -3.41
N LYS A 608 34.04 30.05 -2.57
CA LYS A 608 35.46 30.37 -2.33
C LYS A 608 36.20 29.22 -1.65
N ALA A 609 35.59 28.60 -0.65
CA ALA A 609 36.18 27.47 0.07
C ALA A 609 36.02 26.15 -0.69
N THR A 610 35.19 26.11 -1.74
CA THR A 610 34.80 24.89 -2.47
C THR A 610 34.20 23.82 -1.55
N LEU A 611 33.57 24.24 -0.45
CA LEU A 611 32.97 23.37 0.56
C LEU A 611 31.46 23.37 0.40
N CYS A 612 30.92 22.32 -0.23
CA CYS A 612 29.47 22.09 -0.28
C CYS A 612 29.03 21.20 0.89
N PRO A 613 27.79 21.37 1.40
CA PRO A 613 27.18 20.39 2.30
C PRO A 613 27.20 18.98 1.69
N THR A 614 27.58 17.98 2.49
CA THR A 614 27.72 16.58 2.03
C THR A 614 26.40 15.98 1.53
N ASP A 615 25.26 16.46 2.03
CA ASP A 615 23.95 16.00 1.56
C ASP A 615 23.60 16.50 0.14
N TRP A 616 24.30 17.51 -0.38
CA TRP A 616 24.14 17.96 -1.76
C TRP A 616 24.74 16.98 -2.79
N ASP A 617 25.61 16.06 -2.36
CA ASP A 617 26.11 14.97 -3.19
C ASP A 617 25.02 13.94 -3.49
N THR A 618 23.95 13.95 -2.69
CA THR A 618 22.78 13.10 -2.89
C THR A 618 21.60 13.91 -3.42
N SER A 619 20.83 13.32 -4.31
CA SER A 619 19.65 13.97 -4.88
C SER A 619 18.49 13.01 -4.95
N LEU A 620 17.28 13.53 -4.70
CA LEU A 620 16.08 12.72 -4.86
C LEU A 620 15.83 12.50 -6.35
N LEU A 621 15.87 11.24 -6.77
CA LEU A 621 15.58 10.86 -8.15
C LEU A 621 14.07 10.69 -8.33
N ALA A 622 13.43 11.68 -8.95
CA ALA A 622 12.05 11.58 -9.37
C ALA A 622 11.96 10.96 -10.77
N LEU A 623 11.18 9.89 -10.92
CA LEU A 623 10.90 9.26 -12.21
C LEU A 623 9.56 9.75 -12.75
N LEU A 624 9.54 10.32 -13.95
CA LEU A 624 8.30 10.71 -14.64
C LEU A 624 8.02 9.79 -15.81
N ALA A 625 6.77 9.35 -15.96
CA ALA A 625 6.36 8.57 -17.13
C ALA A 625 6.38 9.41 -18.41
N LYS A 626 7.05 8.93 -19.46
CA LYS A 626 7.04 9.52 -20.80
C LYS A 626 5.83 9.09 -21.63
N VAL A 627 5.28 7.93 -21.32
CA VAL A 627 4.11 7.34 -21.98
C VAL A 627 3.01 7.06 -20.96
N ASP A 628 1.78 6.86 -21.44
CA ASP A 628 0.61 6.64 -20.59
C ASP A 628 0.72 5.41 -19.69
N VAL A 629 1.38 4.37 -20.18
CA VAL A 629 1.56 3.08 -19.47
C VAL A 629 3.03 2.66 -19.60
N PRO A 630 3.92 3.13 -18.71
CA PRO A 630 5.32 2.79 -18.77
C PRO A 630 5.53 1.33 -18.34
N MET A 631 6.29 0.58 -19.13
CA MET A 631 6.56 -0.84 -18.89
C MET A 631 8.04 -1.12 -18.67
N ARG A 632 8.94 -0.19 -19.04
CA ARG A 632 10.40 -0.35 -18.95
C ARG A 632 11.07 0.95 -18.49
N PRO A 633 12.29 0.91 -17.94
CA PRO A 633 13.03 2.12 -17.53
C PRO A 633 13.15 3.20 -18.60
N LYS A 634 13.31 2.83 -19.88
CA LYS A 634 13.40 3.79 -20.99
C LYS A 634 12.14 4.66 -21.16
N ASP A 635 10.99 4.16 -20.71
CA ASP A 635 9.69 4.84 -20.71
C ASP A 635 9.61 5.89 -19.58
N LEU A 636 10.65 5.99 -18.75
CA LEU A 636 10.76 6.93 -17.65
C LEU A 636 11.76 8.04 -18.00
N ARG A 637 11.48 9.24 -17.51
CA ARG A 637 12.40 10.39 -17.51
C ARG A 637 12.93 10.55 -16.09
N PRO A 638 14.25 10.38 -15.86
CA PRO A 638 14.85 10.73 -14.59
C PRO A 638 14.88 12.26 -14.43
N ILE A 639 14.54 12.73 -13.24
CA ILE A 639 14.72 14.11 -12.81
C ILE A 639 15.44 14.06 -11.48
N SER A 640 16.66 14.60 -11.46
CA SER A 640 17.39 14.82 -10.21
C SER A 640 16.83 16.07 -9.52
N MET A 641 16.37 15.91 -8.28
CA MET A 641 15.93 17.02 -7.44
C MET A 641 17.00 17.29 -6.38
N SER A 642 17.96 18.13 -6.76
CA SER A 642 18.97 18.66 -5.85
C SER A 642 18.47 19.88 -5.05
N SER A 643 19.26 20.30 -4.06
CA SER A 643 18.99 21.48 -3.23
C SER A 643 18.72 22.72 -4.08
N THR A 644 17.75 23.53 -3.66
CA THR A 644 17.49 24.81 -4.31
C THR A 644 18.67 25.77 -4.11
N ALA A 645 19.34 25.73 -2.95
CA ALA A 645 20.52 26.53 -2.69
C ALA A 645 21.65 26.20 -3.67
N GLN A 646 21.96 24.91 -3.85
CA GLN A 646 22.92 24.45 -4.85
C GLN A 646 22.59 24.94 -6.26
N LYS A 647 21.31 24.88 -6.67
CA LYS A 647 20.87 25.39 -7.98
C LYS A 647 21.08 26.90 -8.13
N CYS A 648 20.87 27.66 -7.06
CA CYS A 648 21.14 29.11 -7.05
C CYS A 648 22.63 29.38 -7.27
N ILE A 649 23.49 28.71 -6.50
CA ILE A 649 24.95 28.83 -6.62
C ILE A 649 25.44 28.42 -8.01
N ASN A 650 24.99 27.28 -8.54
CA ASN A 650 25.35 26.85 -9.89
C ASN A 650 24.95 27.89 -10.93
N LYS A 651 23.78 28.53 -10.78
CA LYS A 651 23.32 29.58 -11.69
C LYS A 651 24.20 30.83 -11.59
N LEU A 652 24.58 31.25 -10.39
CA LEU A 652 25.50 32.37 -10.16
C LEU A 652 26.87 32.12 -10.81
N VAL A 653 27.45 30.93 -10.57
CA VAL A 653 28.75 30.54 -11.15
C VAL A 653 28.67 30.44 -12.68
N MET A 654 27.65 29.77 -13.23
CA MET A 654 27.48 29.66 -14.68
C MET A 654 27.23 31.03 -15.34
N GLY A 655 26.47 31.91 -14.68
CA GLY A 655 26.20 33.26 -15.18
C GLY A 655 27.49 34.08 -15.32
N ARG A 656 28.48 33.83 -14.47
CA ARG A 656 29.80 34.47 -14.57
C ARG A 656 30.77 33.78 -15.54
N ALA A 657 30.65 32.48 -15.74
CA ALA A 657 31.52 31.73 -16.64
C ALA A 657 31.11 31.80 -18.12
N ILE A 658 29.85 32.16 -18.42
CA ILE A 658 29.28 32.19 -19.78
C ILE A 658 29.20 33.63 -20.34
N CYS A 659 29.34 34.65 -19.49
CA CYS A 659 29.56 36.03 -19.93
C CYS A 659 31.05 36.28 -20.15
#